data_AF-A0A4Q5VCQ0-F1
#
_entry.id   AF-A0A4Q5VCQ0-F1
#
_cell.length_a   1.000
_cell.length_b   1.000
_cell.length_c   1.000
_cell.angle_alpha   90.00
_cell.angle_beta   90.00
_cell.angle_gamma   90.00
#
_symmetry.space_group_name_H-M   'P 1'
#
loop_
_entity.id
_entity.type
_entity.pdbx_description
1 polymer ?
#
loop_
_entity_poly.entity_id
_entity_poly.type
_entity_poly.pdbx_seq_one_letter_code
_entity_poly.pdbx_strand_id
1 'polypeptide(L)'
;MFRKKKLFCALVSISSTMVPFHAVNAQQAQNTDVDEVIVEGIRGSLMRSQDIKREGSGVVDAISAEDIGKFPDQNLAESLQRITGVSIDRAGGEGQLITVRGFGPDFNTVLVNGRQIASENDARAFSFDTVSADMVNGISVYKTATATQQSGGIGATVNITTARPLAWDGLKVAGSIKALNDNNSGETTPEYSALISNTFNDGTFGALLAVSHKKAETRLNIAEVSGWLENPAIPTAELNNGAGFAGNVFLPRNYNLIVNFEERTRTNANLVLQYKPQDNLTLTADALTSDFDIETDATAYGHWFTAPNLENVVTDENGTVVDLYQETGLATDFQAKKFDRLTKTKSFGLQADWDVNDNLNIVFDAAKSKSERDANNGGANMLAILGHKNRIRFQSDSAILPVMSGFQDAATGLVYEFDPVTNAPITHSVSDYLDPSNAKPHVMLRRGWAVEDDIEQYKMDGKWTEGETSGLVAAKFGLLSSTETKSLTYWANDQANPTHAVFAGYADTPDIPNDFLFKFNAGSDFLKNVSGHGRTPTTWLGVDEKRLFAFLEQQKGGGFTFDARRSDISYVVEEETTAGYFELDFASTLAGMPLKVTTGARLESTDVTVKGTQGSPELLNILDQTEMSTTYGTPAPINESMSYKTLLPNVNFGLNIQDDLIARVAASRSLTRPQLANMSPATNVVTTRPGTLTASAGNAELKPFLSDNLDLSLEWYYNDSSYVSIGYFWKDVTNFITTVTKKQTFTTSDGSLLTDPTTGTDPNAPDAGDGIAEFTVTYPTNGEEAIVDGLEMALQHTFGESGFGVIVNGTMVDSDAPLKSGDITQKFAVTGISDSANLVGFFEKGPYQLRIAYNWRDQFLQSMTQINGAGVIQVAAYGQWDMSGSYAINDNVSVLFEATNLTEEAVTKYGRYKNQFIGAEDAGRRVSLGLNAKF
;
A
#
# COMPACT_ATOMS: atom_id res chain seq x y z
N MET A 1 -8.16 14.79 -36.37
CA MET A 1 -7.56 15.91 -37.15
C MET A 1 -7.55 17.16 -36.29
N PHE A 2 -6.57 17.28 -35.38
CA PHE A 2 -6.33 18.49 -34.60
C PHE A 2 -5.32 19.37 -35.33
N ARG A 3 -5.54 20.69 -35.33
CA ARG A 3 -4.72 21.63 -36.09
C ARG A 3 -3.30 21.67 -35.51
N LYS A 4 -2.34 21.16 -36.30
CA LYS A 4 -0.92 21.49 -36.21
C LYS A 4 -0.77 23.01 -36.03
N LYS A 5 -0.31 23.47 -34.87
CA LYS A 5 0.26 24.81 -34.74
C LYS A 5 1.48 24.85 -35.67
N LYS A 6 1.33 25.51 -36.83
CA LYS A 6 2.45 25.81 -37.72
C LYS A 6 3.34 26.82 -37.00
N LEU A 7 4.47 26.36 -36.45
CA LEU A 7 5.63 27.24 -36.31
C LEU A 7 6.03 27.65 -37.73
N PHE A 8 5.89 28.94 -38.04
CA PHE A 8 6.27 29.48 -39.33
C PHE A 8 7.80 29.58 -39.37
N CYS A 9 8.42 28.98 -40.38
CA CYS A 9 9.83 29.20 -40.70
C CYS A 9 10.08 30.69 -40.98
N ALA A 10 10.90 31.35 -40.18
CA ALA A 10 11.56 32.59 -40.57
C ALA A 10 12.94 32.26 -41.16
N LEU A 11 12.99 32.16 -42.48
CA LEU A 11 14.22 32.27 -43.27
C LEU A 11 14.78 33.69 -43.10
N VAL A 12 15.89 33.83 -42.38
CA VAL A 12 16.69 35.06 -42.39
C VAL A 12 17.64 35.01 -43.58
N SER A 13 17.28 35.68 -44.67
CA SER A 13 18.24 36.10 -45.69
C SER A 13 18.70 37.53 -45.40
N ILE A 14 20.00 37.66 -45.11
CA ILE A 14 20.73 38.90 -44.88
C ILE A 14 20.70 39.78 -46.14
N SER A 15 20.21 41.02 -46.04
CA SER A 15 20.83 42.16 -46.74
C SER A 15 20.38 43.51 -46.17
N SER A 16 21.39 44.34 -45.89
CA SER A 16 21.42 45.71 -45.38
C SER A 16 20.67 46.76 -46.21
N THR A 17 19.98 47.73 -45.58
CA THR A 17 20.13 49.20 -45.71
C THR A 17 19.06 49.99 -44.93
N MET A 18 19.38 51.23 -44.56
CA MET A 18 18.72 52.09 -43.55
C MET A 18 17.45 52.86 -44.01
N VAL A 19 16.72 53.39 -43.00
CA VAL A 19 15.78 54.56 -42.92
C VAL A 19 14.28 54.35 -43.35
N PRO A 20 13.29 55.19 -42.90
CA PRO A 20 12.50 55.12 -41.66
C PRO A 20 10.94 55.00 -41.84
N PHE A 21 10.23 54.75 -40.74
CA PHE A 21 8.81 55.04 -40.41
C PHE A 21 7.78 55.32 -41.54
N HIS A 22 6.75 54.47 -41.64
CA HIS A 22 5.35 54.87 -41.84
C HIS A 22 4.37 53.86 -41.24
N ALA A 23 3.41 54.38 -40.47
CA ALA A 23 2.28 53.66 -39.88
C ALA A 23 1.21 53.38 -40.94
N VAL A 24 0.66 52.16 -40.99
CA VAL A 24 -0.68 51.87 -41.56
C VAL A 24 -1.31 50.65 -40.85
N ASN A 25 -2.51 50.89 -40.34
CA ASN A 25 -3.64 50.02 -39.98
C ASN A 25 -3.45 48.77 -39.10
N ALA A 26 -3.95 48.93 -37.88
CA ALA A 26 -4.63 47.89 -37.13
C ALA A 26 -5.82 47.34 -37.95
N GLN A 27 -5.82 46.04 -38.20
CA GLN A 27 -7.02 45.31 -38.60
C GLN A 27 -7.25 44.24 -37.55
N GLN A 28 -8.36 44.40 -36.83
CA GLN A 28 -8.88 43.49 -35.80
C GLN A 28 -8.83 42.05 -36.31
N ALA A 29 -8.00 41.22 -35.68
CA ALA A 29 -8.16 39.79 -35.74
C ALA A 29 -9.32 39.43 -34.80
N GLN A 30 -10.47 39.07 -35.38
CA GLN A 30 -11.54 38.41 -34.65
C GLN A 30 -10.96 37.16 -33.97
N ASN A 31 -10.97 37.14 -32.64
CA ASN A 31 -10.91 35.92 -31.85
C ASN A 31 -12.06 35.02 -32.34
N THR A 32 -11.70 33.99 -33.09
CA THR A 32 -12.57 32.85 -33.29
C THR A 32 -12.15 31.87 -32.21
N ASP A 33 -12.93 31.80 -31.15
CA ASP A 33 -12.94 30.63 -30.27
C ASP A 33 -13.12 29.41 -31.17
N VAL A 34 -12.05 28.62 -31.29
CA VAL A 34 -12.12 27.33 -31.96
C VAL A 34 -12.32 26.33 -30.85
N ASP A 35 -13.57 25.91 -30.67
CA ASP A 35 -13.94 24.79 -29.81
C ASP A 35 -13.00 23.61 -30.08
N GLU A 36 -12.22 23.23 -29.07
CA GLU A 36 -11.35 22.08 -29.13
C GLU A 36 -12.22 20.82 -29.24
N VAL A 37 -12.22 20.18 -30.40
CA VAL A 37 -13.03 18.97 -30.65
C VAL A 37 -12.40 17.80 -29.89
N ILE A 38 -12.69 17.63 -28.60
CA ILE A 38 -12.17 16.52 -27.79
C ILE A 38 -12.65 15.19 -28.39
N VAL A 39 -11.70 14.33 -28.77
CA VAL A 39 -12.01 12.94 -29.17
C VAL A 39 -12.28 12.16 -27.88
N GLU A 40 -13.49 11.61 -27.75
CA GLU A 40 -13.90 10.73 -26.65
C GLU A 40 -13.49 9.28 -26.92
N GLY A 41 -13.59 8.43 -25.91
CA GLY A 41 -13.31 7.00 -25.97
C GLY A 41 -11.85 6.64 -25.77
N ILE A 42 -11.54 5.37 -26.03
CA ILE A 42 -10.22 4.77 -25.84
C ILE A 42 -9.19 5.48 -26.71
N ARG A 43 -9.48 5.73 -28.00
CA ARG A 43 -8.49 6.40 -28.87
C ARG A 43 -8.16 7.81 -28.39
N GLY A 44 -9.19 8.56 -28.00
CA GLY A 44 -9.05 9.91 -27.49
C GLY A 44 -8.19 9.99 -26.23
N SER A 45 -8.44 9.11 -25.26
CA SER A 45 -7.63 9.04 -24.03
C SER A 45 -6.18 8.66 -24.31
N LEU A 46 -5.95 7.75 -25.27
CA LEU A 46 -4.61 7.35 -25.68
C LEU A 46 -3.85 8.48 -26.40
N MET A 47 -4.53 9.33 -27.19
CA MET A 47 -3.91 10.52 -27.80
C MET A 47 -3.47 11.52 -26.73
N ARG A 48 -4.37 11.88 -25.80
CA ARG A 48 -4.06 12.82 -24.71
C ARG A 48 -2.90 12.32 -23.85
N SER A 49 -2.88 11.02 -23.55
CA SER A 49 -1.81 10.40 -22.78
C SER A 49 -0.48 10.40 -23.55
N GLN A 50 -0.51 10.16 -24.86
CA GLN A 50 0.66 10.27 -25.74
C GLN A 50 1.20 11.70 -25.82
N ASP A 51 0.32 12.70 -25.90
CA ASP A 51 0.71 14.11 -25.98
C ASP A 51 1.38 14.57 -24.68
N ILE A 52 0.85 14.21 -23.51
CA ILE A 52 1.50 14.47 -22.20
C ILE A 52 2.92 13.89 -22.18
N LYS A 53 3.09 12.64 -22.64
CA LYS A 53 4.41 11.99 -22.72
C LYS A 53 5.36 12.73 -23.67
N ARG A 54 4.88 13.09 -24.86
CA ARG A 54 5.68 13.76 -25.89
C ARG A 54 6.10 15.17 -25.47
N GLU A 55 5.24 15.90 -24.78
CA GLU A 55 5.47 17.30 -24.39
C GLU A 55 6.24 17.45 -23.08
N GLY A 56 6.29 16.40 -22.24
CA GLY A 56 7.01 16.39 -20.98
C GLY A 56 8.47 16.83 -21.09
N SER A 57 9.01 17.48 -20.06
CA SER A 57 10.43 17.87 -19.99
C SER A 57 11.35 16.70 -19.61
N GLY A 58 10.84 15.70 -18.90
CA GLY A 58 11.52 14.46 -18.53
C GLY A 58 10.69 13.23 -18.87
N VAL A 59 10.99 12.09 -18.26
CA VAL A 59 10.20 10.85 -18.46
C VAL A 59 8.92 10.93 -17.64
N VAL A 60 7.78 10.99 -18.35
CA VAL A 60 6.43 11.02 -17.79
C VAL A 60 5.53 10.09 -18.58
N ASP A 61 4.67 9.37 -17.88
CA ASP A 61 3.59 8.58 -18.47
C ASP A 61 2.26 9.09 -17.91
N ALA A 62 1.16 8.89 -18.64
CA ALA A 62 -0.14 9.36 -18.21
C ALA A 62 -1.27 8.41 -18.61
N ILE A 63 -2.36 8.47 -17.84
CA ILE A 63 -3.66 7.88 -18.17
C ILE A 63 -4.68 8.99 -18.18
N SER A 64 -5.43 9.11 -19.26
CA SER A 64 -6.52 10.07 -19.38
C SER A 64 -7.86 9.36 -19.28
N ALA A 65 -8.88 10.05 -18.74
CA ALA A 65 -10.26 9.58 -18.80
C ALA A 65 -10.67 9.39 -20.27
N GLU A 66 -11.52 8.39 -20.54
CA GLU A 66 -12.06 8.12 -21.88
C GLU A 66 -13.17 9.12 -22.22
N ASP A 67 -13.94 9.49 -21.21
CA ASP A 67 -15.09 10.40 -21.32
C ASP A 67 -15.38 11.02 -19.94
N ILE A 68 -16.34 11.93 -19.88
CA ILE A 68 -16.81 12.53 -18.63
C ILE A 68 -17.35 11.45 -17.68
N GLY A 69 -16.76 11.36 -16.49
CA GLY A 69 -17.10 10.34 -15.50
C GLY A 69 -16.76 8.90 -15.93
N LYS A 70 -15.94 8.72 -16.97
CA LYS A 70 -15.54 7.39 -17.46
C LYS A 70 -14.02 7.26 -17.51
N PHE A 71 -13.49 6.54 -16.53
CA PHE A 71 -12.08 6.17 -16.46
C PHE A 71 -11.83 4.77 -17.07
N PRO A 72 -10.60 4.43 -17.50
CA PRO A 72 -10.32 3.12 -18.10
C PRO A 72 -10.60 1.89 -17.23
N ASP A 73 -10.56 2.04 -15.90
CA ASP A 73 -10.85 0.99 -14.91
C ASP A 73 -11.61 1.60 -13.72
N GLN A 74 -12.32 0.76 -12.96
CA GLN A 74 -13.07 1.17 -11.75
C GLN A 74 -12.19 1.62 -10.58
N ASN A 75 -10.92 1.22 -10.57
CA ASN A 75 -9.95 1.58 -9.54
C ASN A 75 -8.70 2.17 -10.20
N LEU A 76 -8.23 3.26 -9.61
CA LEU A 76 -7.14 4.07 -10.12
C LEU A 76 -5.81 3.30 -10.15
N ALA A 77 -5.57 2.40 -9.20
CA ALA A 77 -4.35 1.60 -9.15
C ALA A 77 -4.26 0.64 -10.36
N GLU A 78 -5.36 -0.02 -10.73
CA GLU A 78 -5.45 -0.93 -11.87
C GLU A 78 -5.19 -0.20 -13.19
N SER A 79 -5.70 1.03 -13.32
CA SER A 79 -5.38 1.88 -14.48
C SER A 79 -3.89 2.19 -14.61
N LEU A 80 -3.18 2.31 -13.49
CA LEU A 80 -1.75 2.60 -13.49
C LEU A 80 -0.88 1.41 -13.93
N GLN A 81 -1.38 0.16 -13.87
CA GLN A 81 -0.67 -1.00 -14.44
C GLN A 81 -0.44 -0.88 -15.95
N ARG A 82 -1.13 0.05 -16.63
CA ARG A 82 -0.91 0.33 -18.06
C ARG A 82 0.38 1.12 -18.33
N ILE A 83 1.02 1.65 -17.29
CA ILE A 83 2.25 2.43 -17.37
C ILE A 83 3.46 1.52 -17.15
N THR A 84 4.51 1.71 -17.96
CA THR A 84 5.80 1.02 -17.74
C THR A 84 6.35 1.30 -16.34
N GLY A 85 7.02 0.33 -15.74
CA GLY A 85 7.62 0.46 -14.43
C GLY A 85 6.62 0.45 -13.27
N VAL A 86 5.31 0.38 -13.51
CA VAL A 86 4.29 0.39 -12.45
C VAL A 86 3.76 -1.02 -12.19
N SER A 87 3.81 -1.43 -10.93
CA SER A 87 3.13 -2.61 -10.40
C SER A 87 2.18 -2.18 -9.28
N ILE A 88 1.24 -3.04 -8.90
CA ILE A 88 0.31 -2.75 -7.80
C ILE A 88 0.32 -3.84 -6.75
N ASP A 89 -0.01 -3.42 -5.53
CA ASP A 89 -0.29 -4.31 -4.41
C ASP A 89 -1.79 -4.27 -4.14
N ARG A 90 -2.37 -5.46 -3.98
CA ARG A 90 -3.82 -5.65 -3.81
C ARG A 90 -4.15 -5.95 -2.35
N ALA A 91 -5.32 -5.50 -1.92
CA ALA A 91 -5.94 -5.85 -0.65
C ALA A 91 -7.37 -6.36 -0.90
N GLY A 92 -7.66 -7.60 -0.49
CA GLY A 92 -8.92 -8.30 -0.76
C GLY A 92 -9.37 -8.20 -2.22
N GLY A 93 -8.46 -8.45 -3.14
CA GLY A 93 -8.73 -8.50 -4.59
C GLY A 93 -8.88 -7.17 -5.32
N GLU A 94 -8.70 -6.01 -4.66
CA GLU A 94 -8.67 -4.69 -5.32
C GLU A 94 -7.28 -4.05 -5.17
N GLY A 95 -6.83 -3.29 -6.17
CA GLY A 95 -5.60 -2.51 -6.10
C GLY A 95 -5.68 -1.42 -5.04
N GLN A 96 -4.69 -1.36 -4.15
CA GLN A 96 -4.64 -0.37 -3.08
C GLN A 96 -3.42 0.54 -3.20
N LEU A 97 -2.26 -0.04 -3.48
CA LEU A 97 -0.97 0.66 -3.49
C LEU A 97 -0.22 0.41 -4.80
N ILE A 98 0.77 1.26 -5.09
CA ILE A 98 1.60 1.15 -6.30
C ILE A 98 3.08 1.02 -5.96
N THR A 99 3.81 0.28 -6.78
CA THR A 99 5.27 0.19 -6.79
C THR A 99 5.76 0.74 -8.12
N VAL A 100 6.76 1.63 -8.14
CA VAL A 100 7.30 2.21 -9.38
C VAL A 100 8.80 1.94 -9.50
N ARG A 101 9.22 1.30 -10.59
CA ARG A 101 10.62 0.90 -10.86
C ARG A 101 11.23 0.07 -9.72
N GLY A 102 10.42 -0.83 -9.16
CA GLY A 102 10.81 -1.68 -8.03
C GLY A 102 10.73 -1.01 -6.66
N PHE A 103 10.61 0.32 -6.60
CA PHE A 103 10.46 1.05 -5.35
C PHE A 103 9.02 0.95 -4.83
N GLY A 104 8.87 0.29 -3.67
CA GLY A 104 7.59 0.02 -3.03
C GLY A 104 6.77 1.28 -2.71
N PRO A 105 5.52 1.12 -2.25
CA PRO A 105 4.55 2.22 -2.09
C PRO A 105 5.06 3.46 -1.35
N ASP A 106 5.86 3.24 -0.32
CA ASP A 106 6.45 4.27 0.52
C ASP A 106 7.47 5.18 -0.15
N PHE A 107 7.98 4.79 -1.31
CA PHE A 107 8.95 5.55 -2.10
C PHE A 107 8.29 6.35 -3.23
N ASN A 108 6.96 6.38 -3.27
CA ASN A 108 6.18 7.10 -4.26
C ASN A 108 5.38 8.21 -3.58
N THR A 109 5.32 9.39 -4.19
CA THR A 109 4.49 10.50 -3.69
C THR A 109 3.25 10.62 -4.56
N VAL A 110 2.07 10.68 -3.93
CA VAL A 110 0.80 10.90 -4.64
C VAL A 110 0.26 12.28 -4.31
N LEU A 111 -0.13 13.01 -5.34
CA LEU A 111 -0.72 14.34 -5.28
C LEU A 111 -2.12 14.30 -5.90
N VAL A 112 -3.03 15.11 -5.37
CA VAL A 112 -4.34 15.38 -5.98
C VAL A 112 -4.38 16.86 -6.34
N ASN A 113 -4.55 17.17 -7.63
CA ASN A 113 -4.50 18.52 -8.18
C ASN A 113 -3.20 19.28 -7.80
N GLY A 114 -2.08 18.55 -7.71
CA GLY A 114 -0.77 19.12 -7.34
C GLY A 114 -0.56 19.35 -5.84
N ARG A 115 -1.50 18.93 -4.98
CA ARG A 115 -1.43 19.03 -3.52
C ARG A 115 -1.21 17.67 -2.89
N GLN A 116 -0.48 17.63 -1.78
CA GLN A 116 -0.42 16.44 -0.94
C GLN A 116 -1.79 16.23 -0.27
N ILE A 117 -2.20 14.96 -0.17
CA ILE A 117 -3.46 14.57 0.45
C ILE A 117 -3.16 13.72 1.68
N ALA A 118 -3.93 13.93 2.75
CA ALA A 118 -3.78 13.16 3.98
C ALA A 118 -4.18 11.70 3.76
N SER A 119 -3.61 10.81 4.55
CA SER A 119 -3.71 9.36 4.44
C SER A 119 -4.16 8.72 5.76
N GLU A 120 -5.07 7.76 5.66
CA GLU A 120 -5.73 7.06 6.78
C GLU A 120 -4.97 5.83 7.28
N ASN A 121 -3.89 5.43 6.62
CA ASN A 121 -3.05 4.30 7.02
C ASN A 121 -1.87 4.73 7.91
N ASP A 122 -1.19 3.78 8.52
CA ASP A 122 -0.05 3.99 9.43
C ASP A 122 1.30 4.20 8.73
N ALA A 123 1.33 4.17 7.39
CA ALA A 123 2.50 4.39 6.55
C ALA A 123 2.45 5.78 5.88
N ARG A 124 3.36 6.04 4.93
CA ARG A 124 3.32 7.26 4.10
C ARG A 124 2.62 7.05 2.76
N ALA A 125 2.42 5.80 2.37
CA ALA A 125 1.82 5.46 1.09
C ALA A 125 0.36 5.95 0.99
N PHE A 126 -0.05 6.36 -0.20
CA PHE A 126 -1.43 6.75 -0.48
C PHE A 126 -2.27 5.53 -0.89
N SER A 127 -3.43 5.36 -0.27
CA SER A 127 -4.37 4.28 -0.59
C SER A 127 -5.29 4.69 -1.75
N PHE A 128 -5.04 4.16 -2.96
CA PHE A 128 -5.80 4.47 -4.17
C PHE A 128 -7.26 3.99 -4.13
N ASP A 129 -7.56 3.01 -3.27
CA ASP A 129 -8.90 2.50 -3.03
C ASP A 129 -9.82 3.49 -2.28
N THR A 130 -9.28 4.59 -1.75
CA THR A 130 -10.07 5.62 -1.06
C THR A 130 -10.73 6.62 -2.01
N VAL A 131 -10.26 6.74 -3.26
CA VAL A 131 -10.77 7.73 -4.23
C VAL A 131 -11.43 7.02 -5.41
N SER A 132 -12.66 7.42 -5.74
CA SER A 132 -13.35 6.86 -6.91
C SER A 132 -12.75 7.35 -8.23
N ALA A 133 -12.62 6.43 -9.18
CA ALA A 133 -12.20 6.72 -10.54
C ALA A 133 -13.20 7.61 -11.32
N ASP A 134 -14.49 7.61 -10.95
CA ASP A 134 -15.54 8.41 -11.61
C ASP A 134 -15.30 9.93 -11.53
N MET A 135 -14.46 10.38 -10.61
CA MET A 135 -14.19 11.81 -10.36
C MET A 135 -12.89 12.30 -10.99
N VAL A 136 -12.10 11.38 -11.54
CA VAL A 136 -10.74 11.62 -12.02
C VAL A 136 -10.76 11.85 -13.52
N ASN A 137 -10.06 12.90 -13.95
CA ASN A 137 -9.89 13.25 -15.36
C ASN A 137 -8.58 12.68 -15.93
N GLY A 138 -7.55 12.54 -15.11
CA GLY A 138 -6.30 11.94 -15.55
C GLY A 138 -5.32 11.71 -14.40
N ILE A 139 -4.35 10.83 -14.65
CA ILE A 139 -3.23 10.57 -13.76
C ILE A 139 -1.94 10.74 -14.56
N SER A 140 -0.95 11.43 -13.99
CA SER A 140 0.40 11.54 -14.54
C SER A 140 1.40 10.93 -13.58
N VAL A 141 2.30 10.09 -14.09
CA VAL A 141 3.38 9.44 -13.34
C VAL A 141 4.71 10.02 -13.82
N TYR A 142 5.29 10.89 -13.00
CA TYR A 142 6.59 11.51 -13.24
C TYR A 142 7.68 10.63 -12.67
N LYS A 143 8.52 10.08 -13.55
CA LYS A 143 9.64 9.21 -13.18
C LYS A 143 10.95 9.96 -13.03
N THR A 144 11.05 11.11 -13.70
CA THR A 144 12.14 12.07 -13.56
C THR A 144 11.72 13.21 -12.65
N ALA A 145 12.54 13.51 -11.65
CA ALA A 145 12.34 14.64 -10.74
C ALA A 145 12.67 15.99 -11.41
N THR A 146 11.86 17.01 -11.13
CA THR A 146 12.12 18.41 -11.52
C THR A 146 11.99 19.35 -10.32
N ALA A 147 12.59 20.55 -10.40
CA ALA A 147 12.57 21.50 -9.28
C ALA A 147 11.16 22.02 -8.94
N THR A 148 10.24 22.01 -9.91
CA THR A 148 8.84 22.45 -9.75
C THR A 148 7.96 21.40 -9.05
N GLN A 149 8.39 20.15 -9.01
CA GLN A 149 7.66 19.06 -8.38
C GLN A 149 7.86 19.08 -6.87
N GLN A 150 6.84 18.63 -6.13
CA GLN A 150 6.99 18.37 -4.71
C GLN A 150 7.87 17.12 -4.50
N SER A 151 8.73 17.16 -3.49
CA SER A 151 9.61 16.04 -3.12
C SER A 151 8.86 14.95 -2.34
N GLY A 152 9.52 13.80 -2.16
CA GLY A 152 9.02 12.67 -1.37
C GLY A 152 9.03 11.34 -2.12
N GLY A 153 9.15 11.37 -3.45
CA GLY A 153 9.11 10.18 -4.30
C GLY A 153 10.43 9.92 -5.02
N ILE A 154 11.23 8.96 -4.55
CA ILE A 154 12.38 8.44 -5.30
C ILE A 154 11.92 7.55 -6.45
N GLY A 155 10.86 6.76 -6.26
CA GLY A 155 10.28 5.93 -7.31
C GLY A 155 9.60 6.78 -8.38
N ALA A 156 8.55 7.50 -8.00
CA ALA A 156 7.88 8.49 -8.83
C ALA A 156 7.06 9.50 -8.01
N THR A 157 6.70 10.60 -8.67
CA THR A 157 5.60 11.47 -8.24
C THR A 157 4.38 11.23 -9.12
N VAL A 158 3.27 10.84 -8.53
CA VAL A 158 2.00 10.57 -9.20
C VAL A 158 1.03 11.71 -8.91
N ASN A 159 0.45 12.32 -9.94
CA ASN A 159 -0.52 13.40 -9.78
C ASN A 159 -1.87 13.01 -10.40
N ILE A 160 -2.90 12.96 -9.56
CA ILE A 160 -4.29 12.74 -9.92
C ILE A 160 -4.92 14.11 -10.18
N THR A 161 -5.55 14.28 -11.34
CA THR A 161 -6.29 15.50 -11.69
C THR A 161 -7.78 15.22 -11.72
N THR A 162 -8.58 16.05 -11.06
CA THR A 162 -10.04 15.93 -11.03
C THR A 162 -10.68 16.82 -12.10
N ALA A 163 -11.93 16.52 -12.45
CA ALA A 163 -12.71 17.30 -13.41
C ALA A 163 -12.93 18.76 -12.94
N ARG A 164 -12.96 19.71 -13.89
CA ARG A 164 -13.16 21.15 -13.61
C ARG A 164 -14.34 21.70 -14.44
N PRO A 165 -15.22 22.55 -13.87
CA PRO A 165 -16.43 22.99 -14.55
C PRO A 165 -16.19 23.88 -15.77
N LEU A 166 -15.15 24.72 -15.77
CA LEU A 166 -14.84 25.60 -16.91
C LEU A 166 -14.11 24.88 -18.05
N ALA A 167 -13.88 23.56 -17.95
CA ALA A 167 -13.37 22.76 -19.05
C ALA A 167 -14.46 22.43 -20.10
N TRP A 168 -15.73 22.71 -19.79
CA TRP A 168 -16.86 22.42 -20.67
C TRP A 168 -17.83 23.59 -20.72
N ASP A 169 -18.54 23.73 -21.85
CA ASP A 169 -19.59 24.72 -22.00
C ASP A 169 -20.98 24.17 -21.64
N GLY A 170 -21.72 24.96 -20.88
CA GLY A 170 -23.09 24.69 -20.48
C GLY A 170 -23.24 23.53 -19.50
N LEU A 171 -24.46 22.99 -19.44
CA LEU A 171 -24.81 21.90 -18.55
C LEU A 171 -24.26 20.58 -19.09
N LYS A 172 -23.56 19.84 -18.24
CA LYS A 172 -23.13 18.45 -18.44
C LYS A 172 -23.64 17.60 -17.30
N VAL A 173 -24.25 16.47 -17.63
CA VAL A 173 -24.66 15.46 -16.65
C VAL A 173 -24.14 14.11 -17.11
N ALA A 174 -23.50 13.36 -16.22
CA ALA A 174 -23.09 11.99 -16.45
C ALA A 174 -23.41 11.14 -15.24
N GLY A 175 -23.64 9.84 -15.42
CA GLY A 175 -23.81 8.94 -14.30
C GLY A 175 -23.97 7.49 -14.70
N SER A 176 -23.63 6.60 -13.77
CA SER A 176 -23.70 5.16 -13.98
C SER A 176 -24.43 4.46 -12.83
N ILE A 177 -25.02 3.31 -13.15
CA ILE A 177 -25.53 2.35 -12.18
C ILE A 177 -25.08 0.96 -12.60
N LYS A 178 -24.47 0.21 -11.68
CA LYS A 178 -23.94 -1.13 -11.94
C LYS A 178 -24.36 -2.08 -10.82
N ALA A 179 -24.42 -3.36 -11.15
CA ALA A 179 -24.50 -4.46 -10.20
C ALA A 179 -23.20 -5.24 -10.28
N LEU A 180 -22.50 -5.37 -9.16
CA LEU A 180 -21.24 -6.11 -8.99
C LEU A 180 -21.55 -7.46 -8.34
N ASN A 181 -21.18 -8.55 -8.98
CA ASN A 181 -21.24 -9.90 -8.42
C ASN A 181 -19.85 -10.39 -8.05
N ASP A 182 -19.69 -10.85 -6.82
CA ASP A 182 -18.48 -11.52 -6.34
C ASP A 182 -18.67 -13.04 -6.36
N ASN A 183 -17.75 -13.75 -7.02
CA ASN A 183 -17.91 -15.18 -7.27
C ASN A 183 -17.70 -16.03 -6.00
N ASN A 184 -16.88 -15.57 -5.06
CA ASN A 184 -16.57 -16.34 -3.85
C ASN A 184 -17.68 -16.20 -2.81
N SER A 185 -18.23 -14.99 -2.62
CA SER A 185 -19.38 -14.78 -1.73
C SER A 185 -20.69 -15.21 -2.38
N GLY A 186 -20.79 -15.09 -3.71
CA GLY A 186 -22.04 -15.27 -4.46
C GLY A 186 -22.96 -14.04 -4.41
N GLU A 187 -22.57 -12.99 -3.70
CA GLU A 187 -23.38 -11.81 -3.47
C GLU A 187 -23.37 -10.86 -4.67
N THR A 188 -24.45 -10.07 -4.80
CA THR A 188 -24.57 -9.04 -5.83
C THR A 188 -24.91 -7.70 -5.20
N THR A 189 -24.04 -6.71 -5.37
CA THR A 189 -24.13 -5.41 -4.71
C THR A 189 -24.19 -4.25 -5.72
N PRO A 190 -24.80 -3.10 -5.34
CA PRO A 190 -24.93 -1.96 -6.24
C PRO A 190 -23.72 -1.02 -6.23
N GLU A 191 -23.47 -0.37 -7.36
CA GLU A 191 -22.58 0.78 -7.52
C GLU A 191 -23.32 1.87 -8.30
N TYR A 192 -23.15 3.12 -7.90
CA TYR A 192 -23.72 4.26 -8.60
C TYR A 192 -22.78 5.48 -8.56
N SER A 193 -22.73 6.20 -9.67
CA SER A 193 -21.98 7.45 -9.79
C SER A 193 -22.79 8.50 -10.53
N ALA A 194 -22.61 9.77 -10.18
CA ALA A 194 -23.24 10.90 -10.84
C ALA A 194 -22.31 12.11 -10.81
N LEU A 195 -22.27 12.84 -11.93
CA LEU A 195 -21.54 14.08 -12.10
C LEU A 195 -22.47 15.09 -12.77
N ILE A 196 -22.58 16.27 -12.18
CA ILE A 196 -23.26 17.42 -12.78
C ILE A 196 -22.29 18.60 -12.81
N SER A 197 -22.16 19.24 -13.96
CA SER A 197 -21.35 20.43 -14.15
C SER A 197 -22.13 21.46 -14.95
N ASN A 198 -22.06 22.73 -14.58
CA ASN A 198 -22.65 23.78 -15.40
C ASN A 198 -21.79 25.05 -15.37
N THR A 199 -21.77 25.76 -16.49
CA THR A 199 -21.22 27.11 -16.58
C THR A 199 -22.33 28.15 -16.70
N PHE A 200 -22.07 29.32 -16.13
CA PHE A 200 -23.02 30.42 -15.96
C PHE A 200 -22.35 31.74 -16.37
N ASN A 201 -23.17 32.74 -16.71
CA ASN A 201 -22.70 34.08 -17.08
C ASN A 201 -21.62 34.01 -18.18
N ASP A 202 -21.94 33.36 -19.30
CA ASP A 202 -21.04 33.23 -20.45
C ASP A 202 -19.67 32.63 -20.11
N GLY A 203 -19.64 31.61 -19.23
CA GLY A 203 -18.40 30.91 -18.84
C GLY A 203 -17.59 31.59 -17.72
N THR A 204 -18.10 32.67 -17.15
CA THR A 204 -17.43 33.40 -16.05
C THR A 204 -17.48 32.62 -14.73
N PHE A 205 -18.54 31.87 -14.47
CA PHE A 205 -18.68 31.05 -13.27
C PHE A 205 -19.02 29.61 -13.63
N GLY A 206 -18.40 28.65 -12.97
CA GLY A 206 -18.63 27.22 -13.17
C GLY A 206 -18.78 26.49 -11.84
N ALA A 207 -19.70 25.53 -11.79
CA ALA A 207 -19.88 24.65 -10.63
C ALA A 207 -19.98 23.20 -11.09
N LEU A 208 -19.26 22.31 -10.41
CA LEU A 208 -19.27 20.87 -10.63
C LEU A 208 -19.48 20.15 -9.32
N LEU A 209 -20.40 19.18 -9.29
CA LEU A 209 -20.57 18.22 -8.22
C LEU A 209 -20.49 16.81 -8.80
N ALA A 210 -19.55 16.01 -8.31
CA ALA A 210 -19.50 14.58 -8.55
C ALA A 210 -19.75 13.83 -7.24
N VAL A 211 -20.49 12.73 -7.30
CA VAL A 211 -20.75 11.82 -6.19
C VAL A 211 -20.67 10.38 -6.68
N SER A 212 -20.15 9.48 -5.85
CA SER A 212 -20.16 8.04 -6.14
C SER A 212 -20.37 7.26 -4.86
N HIS A 213 -21.02 6.11 -4.98
CA HIS A 213 -21.19 5.14 -3.90
C HIS A 213 -21.04 3.72 -4.45
N LYS A 214 -20.24 2.92 -3.76
CA LYS A 214 -20.00 1.51 -4.09
C LYS A 214 -20.19 0.68 -2.83
N LYS A 215 -21.00 -0.38 -2.92
CA LYS A 215 -21.03 -1.48 -1.94
C LYS A 215 -20.43 -2.73 -2.58
N ALA A 216 -19.61 -3.48 -1.85
CA ALA A 216 -19.13 -4.79 -2.26
C ALA A 216 -19.13 -5.76 -1.06
N GLU A 217 -19.73 -6.94 -1.24
CA GLU A 217 -19.72 -8.03 -0.27
C GLU A 217 -18.87 -9.17 -0.83
N THR A 218 -17.67 -9.34 -0.27
CA THR A 218 -16.63 -10.19 -0.85
C THR A 218 -16.22 -11.27 0.13
N ARG A 219 -15.76 -12.40 -0.40
CA ARG A 219 -15.23 -13.50 0.40
C ARG A 219 -13.82 -13.84 -0.06
N LEU A 220 -12.88 -13.85 0.88
CA LEU A 220 -11.51 -14.28 0.64
C LEU A 220 -11.28 -15.66 1.26
N ASN A 221 -10.69 -16.57 0.49
CA ASN A 221 -10.24 -17.86 0.99
C ASN A 221 -8.72 -17.79 1.20
N ILE A 222 -8.26 -18.10 2.41
CA ILE A 222 -6.86 -17.89 2.80
C ILE A 222 -6.30 -19.12 3.52
N ALA A 223 -5.07 -19.50 3.18
CA ALA A 223 -4.23 -20.37 4.00
C ALA A 223 -2.97 -19.61 4.40
N GLU A 224 -2.50 -19.74 5.64
CA GLU A 224 -1.38 -18.94 6.14
C GLU A 224 -0.49 -19.72 7.14
N VAL A 225 0.82 -19.52 7.02
CA VAL A 225 1.83 -19.75 8.07
C VAL A 225 2.35 -18.38 8.48
N SER A 226 2.22 -18.00 9.76
CA SER A 226 2.56 -16.63 10.19
C SER A 226 4.08 -16.37 10.27
N GLY A 227 4.91 -17.39 10.07
CA GLY A 227 6.35 -17.26 9.91
C GLY A 227 7.10 -18.59 10.01
N TRP A 228 8.37 -18.59 9.61
CA TRP A 228 9.32 -19.69 9.77
C TRP A 228 10.37 -19.29 10.80
N LEU A 229 10.55 -20.17 11.78
CA LEU A 229 11.56 -20.03 12.83
C LEU A 229 12.90 -20.54 12.33
N GLU A 230 13.95 -19.79 12.60
CA GLU A 230 15.31 -20.16 12.26
C GLU A 230 15.98 -20.76 13.51
N ASN A 231 16.52 -21.98 13.36
CA ASN A 231 17.20 -22.74 14.41
C ASN A 231 16.41 -22.85 15.74
N PRO A 232 15.12 -23.25 15.69
CA PRO A 232 14.36 -23.47 16.91
C PRO A 232 14.92 -24.66 17.70
N ALA A 233 14.69 -24.68 19.01
CA ALA A 233 15.16 -25.72 19.93
C ALA A 233 14.36 -27.04 19.81
N ILE A 234 14.43 -27.68 18.64
CA ILE A 234 13.87 -29.03 18.40
C ILE A 234 14.80 -30.05 19.07
N PRO A 235 14.28 -31.03 19.85
CA PRO A 235 15.11 -32.06 20.44
C PRO A 235 15.89 -32.85 19.37
N THR A 236 17.22 -32.99 19.51
CA THR A 236 18.05 -33.68 18.52
C THR A 236 17.60 -35.12 18.25
N ALA A 237 17.09 -35.81 19.27
CA ALA A 237 16.57 -37.17 19.15
C ALA A 237 15.37 -37.27 18.19
N GLU A 238 14.57 -36.20 18.11
CA GLU A 238 13.38 -36.12 17.28
C GLU A 238 13.68 -35.60 15.86
N LEU A 239 14.88 -35.04 15.63
CA LEU A 239 15.27 -34.46 14.36
C LEU A 239 16.00 -35.48 13.47
N ASN A 240 15.40 -35.79 12.31
CA ASN A 240 15.94 -36.71 11.30
C ASN A 240 16.35 -38.07 11.89
N ASN A 241 15.47 -38.68 12.70
CA ASN A 241 15.71 -39.95 13.40
C ASN A 241 16.98 -39.92 14.28
N GLY A 242 17.23 -38.80 14.96
CA GLY A 242 18.38 -38.63 15.84
C GLY A 242 19.68 -38.20 15.14
N ALA A 243 19.69 -38.08 13.81
CA ALA A 243 20.88 -37.64 13.08
C ALA A 243 21.13 -36.13 13.20
N GLY A 244 20.13 -35.35 13.60
CA GLY A 244 20.17 -33.89 13.58
C GLY A 244 20.21 -33.34 12.14
N PHE A 245 20.66 -32.09 11.99
CA PHE A 245 20.86 -31.47 10.69
C PHE A 245 22.14 -30.62 10.69
N ALA A 246 22.96 -30.76 9.67
CA ALA A 246 24.19 -29.98 9.52
C ALA A 246 23.87 -28.69 8.74
N GLY A 247 23.50 -27.63 9.46
CA GLY A 247 23.12 -26.34 8.88
C GLY A 247 22.02 -25.66 9.68
N ASN A 248 21.30 -24.74 9.04
CA ASN A 248 20.15 -24.10 9.66
C ASN A 248 18.90 -24.97 9.53
N VAL A 249 18.07 -25.01 10.58
CA VAL A 249 16.77 -25.69 10.56
C VAL A 249 15.67 -24.65 10.54
N PHE A 250 14.64 -24.86 9.70
CA PHE A 250 13.51 -23.96 9.55
C PHE A 250 12.20 -24.65 9.88
N LEU A 251 11.45 -24.12 10.85
CA LEU A 251 10.19 -24.69 11.32
C LEU A 251 9.03 -23.71 11.09
N PRO A 252 7.89 -24.11 10.50
CA PRO A 252 6.74 -23.22 10.42
C PRO A 252 6.22 -22.93 11.84
N ARG A 253 5.78 -21.71 12.12
CA ARG A 253 5.25 -21.34 13.43
C ARG A 253 3.87 -21.93 13.69
N ASN A 254 3.04 -21.95 12.67
CA ASN A 254 1.64 -22.35 12.72
C ASN A 254 1.14 -22.62 11.31
N TYR A 255 -0.05 -23.20 11.18
CA TYR A 255 -0.77 -23.23 9.91
C TYR A 255 -2.26 -23.00 10.15
N ASN A 256 -2.81 -21.99 9.49
CA ASN A 256 -4.19 -21.53 9.62
C ASN A 256 -4.92 -21.65 8.27
N LEU A 257 -6.18 -22.08 8.30
CA LEU A 257 -7.14 -21.92 7.20
C LEU A 257 -8.18 -20.89 7.63
N ILE A 258 -8.42 -19.90 6.78
CA ILE A 258 -9.19 -18.69 7.11
C ILE A 258 -10.18 -18.40 5.98
N VAL A 259 -11.40 -18.01 6.33
CA VAL A 259 -12.35 -17.34 5.42
C VAL A 259 -12.64 -15.96 5.98
N ASN A 260 -12.34 -14.93 5.19
CA ASN A 260 -12.76 -13.55 5.48
C ASN A 260 -14.02 -13.23 4.69
N PHE A 261 -14.97 -12.59 5.35
CA PHE A 261 -16.14 -11.94 4.78
C PHE A 261 -15.95 -10.44 4.95
N GLU A 262 -15.90 -9.70 3.85
CA GLU A 262 -15.71 -8.25 3.87
C GLU A 262 -16.93 -7.54 3.27
N GLU A 263 -17.49 -6.60 4.01
CA GLU A 263 -18.40 -5.59 3.49
C GLU A 263 -17.63 -4.28 3.28
N ARG A 264 -17.49 -3.85 2.03
CA ARG A 264 -16.82 -2.60 1.65
C ARG A 264 -17.86 -1.58 1.20
N THR A 265 -17.91 -0.43 1.86
CA THR A 265 -18.80 0.68 1.51
C THR A 265 -17.99 1.95 1.30
N ARG A 266 -17.98 2.48 0.08
CA ARG A 266 -17.23 3.69 -0.29
C ARG A 266 -18.18 4.75 -0.81
N THR A 267 -18.16 5.94 -0.21
CA THR A 267 -18.88 7.13 -0.67
C THR A 267 -17.92 8.28 -0.90
N ASN A 268 -17.86 8.82 -2.13
CA ASN A 268 -17.06 9.99 -2.46
C ASN A 268 -17.94 11.15 -2.91
N ALA A 269 -17.55 12.38 -2.56
CA ALA A 269 -18.12 13.60 -3.14
C ALA A 269 -16.99 14.60 -3.49
N ASN A 270 -17.10 15.25 -4.65
CA ASN A 270 -16.14 16.26 -5.13
C ASN A 270 -16.94 17.46 -5.63
N LEU A 271 -16.77 18.61 -4.97
CA LEU A 271 -17.37 19.89 -5.35
C LEU A 271 -16.28 20.82 -5.85
N VAL A 272 -16.44 21.39 -7.04
CA VAL A 272 -15.52 22.36 -7.62
C VAL A 272 -16.28 23.59 -8.06
N LEU A 273 -15.86 24.75 -7.58
CA LEU A 273 -16.37 26.07 -7.97
C LEU A 273 -15.25 26.83 -8.65
N GLN A 274 -15.50 27.37 -9.83
CA GLN A 274 -14.55 28.21 -10.55
C GLN A 274 -15.19 29.55 -10.89
N TYR A 275 -14.42 30.62 -10.74
CA TYR A 275 -14.84 31.97 -11.05
C TYR A 275 -13.73 32.72 -11.77
N LYS A 276 -14.03 33.26 -12.94
CA LYS A 276 -13.17 34.11 -13.77
C LYS A 276 -13.62 35.57 -13.63
N PRO A 277 -13.29 36.30 -12.55
CA PRO A 277 -13.67 37.70 -12.40
C PRO A 277 -13.14 38.60 -13.53
N GLN A 278 -12.04 38.20 -14.15
CA GLN A 278 -11.39 38.83 -15.30
C GLN A 278 -10.82 37.73 -16.20
N ASP A 279 -10.57 38.03 -17.48
CA ASP A 279 -10.07 37.04 -18.46
C ASP A 279 -8.70 36.45 -18.08
N ASN A 280 -7.93 37.19 -17.27
CA ASN A 280 -6.58 36.84 -16.84
C ASN A 280 -6.50 36.30 -15.41
N LEU A 281 -7.63 36.09 -14.72
CA LEU A 281 -7.65 35.59 -13.34
C LEU A 281 -8.73 34.53 -13.17
N THR A 282 -8.32 33.31 -12.83
CA THR A 282 -9.24 32.22 -12.47
C THR A 282 -9.07 31.85 -11.01
N LEU A 283 -10.16 31.96 -10.24
CA LEU A 283 -10.25 31.47 -8.87
C LEU A 283 -10.90 30.09 -8.89
N THR A 284 -10.31 29.11 -8.20
CA THR A 284 -10.87 27.76 -8.03
C THR A 284 -10.96 27.44 -6.55
N ALA A 285 -12.13 27.01 -6.08
CA ALA A 285 -12.33 26.42 -4.77
C ALA A 285 -12.83 24.98 -4.96
N ASP A 286 -12.17 24.02 -4.32
CA ASP A 286 -12.54 22.61 -4.44
C ASP A 286 -12.58 21.91 -3.07
N ALA A 287 -13.47 20.94 -2.95
CA ALA A 287 -13.66 20.13 -1.77
C ALA A 287 -13.89 18.66 -2.17
N LEU A 288 -13.00 17.78 -1.73
CA LEU A 288 -13.07 16.33 -1.92
C LEU A 288 -13.32 15.66 -0.57
N THR A 289 -14.27 14.74 -0.51
CA THR A 289 -14.51 13.89 0.66
C THR A 289 -14.58 12.43 0.25
N SER A 290 -14.03 11.57 1.09
CA SER A 290 -14.14 10.12 1.03
C SER A 290 -14.59 9.60 2.37
N ASP A 291 -15.54 8.69 2.35
CA ASP A 291 -15.97 7.90 3.50
C ASP A 291 -15.90 6.45 3.03
N PHE A 292 -14.95 5.68 3.58
CA PHE A 292 -14.63 4.34 3.12
C PHE A 292 -14.46 3.40 4.30
N ASP A 293 -15.45 2.53 4.45
CA ASP A 293 -15.52 1.55 5.52
C ASP A 293 -15.36 0.15 4.93
N ILE A 294 -14.47 -0.62 5.54
CA ILE A 294 -14.34 -2.07 5.34
C ILE A 294 -14.65 -2.71 6.68
N GLU A 295 -15.76 -3.42 6.76
CA GLU A 295 -16.08 -4.27 7.91
C GLU A 295 -15.71 -5.71 7.57
N THR A 296 -14.95 -6.37 8.43
CA THR A 296 -14.46 -7.73 8.19
C THR A 296 -14.89 -8.66 9.31
N ASP A 297 -15.54 -9.76 8.95
CA ASP A 297 -15.73 -10.91 9.83
C ASP A 297 -14.94 -12.10 9.27
N ALA A 298 -14.09 -12.71 10.10
CA ALA A 298 -13.32 -13.87 9.69
C ALA A 298 -13.54 -15.05 10.63
N THR A 299 -13.66 -16.24 10.04
CA THR A 299 -13.59 -17.50 10.78
C THR A 299 -12.39 -18.29 10.30
N ALA A 300 -11.68 -18.90 11.24
CA ALA A 300 -10.52 -19.71 10.93
C ALA A 300 -10.38 -20.87 11.89
N TYR A 301 -9.55 -21.83 11.49
CA TYR A 301 -8.95 -22.74 12.44
C TYR A 301 -7.47 -22.93 12.15
N GLY A 302 -6.70 -23.29 13.17
CA GLY A 302 -5.26 -23.42 13.04
C GLY A 302 -4.61 -24.19 14.17
N HIS A 303 -3.31 -24.41 14.02
CA HIS A 303 -2.50 -25.15 14.96
C HIS A 303 -1.17 -24.43 15.15
N TRP A 304 -0.75 -24.28 16.41
CA TRP A 304 0.48 -23.60 16.79
C TRP A 304 1.58 -24.60 17.15
N PHE A 305 2.73 -24.51 16.49
CA PHE A 305 3.83 -25.45 16.70
C PHE A 305 4.83 -24.95 17.75
N THR A 306 5.17 -25.84 18.69
CA THR A 306 6.09 -25.54 19.80
C THR A 306 7.29 -26.48 19.72
N ALA A 307 8.44 -25.96 19.28
CA ALA A 307 9.62 -26.75 18.91
C ALA A 307 10.07 -27.81 19.94
N PRO A 308 10.12 -27.54 21.26
CA PRO A 308 10.49 -28.54 22.25
C PRO A 308 9.55 -29.76 22.33
N ASN A 309 8.31 -29.64 21.85
CA ASN A 309 7.28 -30.68 21.93
C ASN A 309 7.13 -31.46 20.62
N LEU A 310 7.94 -31.16 19.61
CA LEU A 310 7.85 -31.81 18.30
C LEU A 310 8.49 -33.19 18.30
N GLU A 311 7.88 -34.11 17.56
CA GLU A 311 8.26 -35.50 17.45
C GLU A 311 8.44 -35.89 15.98
N ASN A 312 9.33 -36.83 15.71
CA ASN A 312 9.57 -37.39 14.36
C ASN A 312 9.73 -36.33 13.25
N VAL A 313 10.51 -35.28 13.53
CA VAL A 313 10.72 -34.16 12.62
C VAL A 313 11.65 -34.55 11.48
N VAL A 314 11.23 -34.29 10.24
CA VAL A 314 12.00 -34.53 9.02
C VAL A 314 12.26 -33.22 8.31
N THR A 315 13.51 -32.99 7.89
CA THR A 315 13.92 -31.84 7.08
C THR A 315 14.28 -32.24 5.66
N ASP A 316 14.13 -31.30 4.72
CA ASP A 316 14.71 -31.41 3.39
C ASP A 316 16.23 -31.08 3.38
N GLU A 317 16.83 -31.00 2.18
CA GLU A 317 18.24 -30.64 1.99
C GLU A 317 18.61 -29.21 2.40
N ASN A 318 17.63 -28.31 2.51
CA ASN A 318 17.82 -26.93 2.95
C ASN A 318 17.57 -26.75 4.46
N GLY A 319 17.22 -27.84 5.18
CA GLY A 319 16.86 -27.80 6.59
C GLY A 319 15.43 -27.34 6.85
N THR A 320 14.60 -27.23 5.81
CA THR A 320 13.17 -26.91 5.95
C THR A 320 12.44 -28.13 6.48
N VAL A 321 11.72 -27.96 7.60
CA VAL A 321 10.87 -29.03 8.16
C VAL A 321 9.71 -29.31 7.20
N VAL A 322 9.66 -30.54 6.70
CA VAL A 322 8.68 -31.03 5.73
C VAL A 322 7.73 -32.07 6.31
N ASP A 323 8.04 -32.63 7.46
CA ASP A 323 7.17 -33.54 8.22
C ASP A 323 7.42 -33.32 9.71
N LEU A 324 6.36 -33.22 10.50
CA LEU A 324 6.46 -33.15 11.96
C LEU A 324 5.18 -33.72 12.59
N TYR A 325 5.34 -34.23 13.80
CA TYR A 325 4.26 -34.59 14.70
C TYR A 325 4.33 -33.73 15.96
N GLN A 326 3.17 -33.46 16.56
CA GLN A 326 3.10 -32.88 17.90
C GLN A 326 1.89 -33.51 18.61
N GLU A 327 2.16 -34.39 19.58
CA GLU A 327 1.11 -35.02 20.40
C GLU A 327 0.99 -34.38 21.79
N THR A 328 2.02 -33.62 22.21
CA THR A 328 2.08 -32.96 23.51
C THR A 328 1.98 -31.43 23.40
N GLY A 329 1.22 -30.81 24.32
CA GLY A 329 1.16 -29.35 24.47
C GLY A 329 0.67 -28.61 23.21
N LEU A 330 -0.31 -29.17 22.51
CA LEU A 330 -0.95 -28.61 21.31
C LEU A 330 -2.47 -28.51 21.48
N ALA A 331 -3.08 -27.50 20.86
CA ALA A 331 -4.52 -27.42 20.63
C ALA A 331 -4.85 -27.21 19.14
N THR A 332 -6.06 -27.63 18.75
CA THR A 332 -6.74 -27.13 17.56
C THR A 332 -7.50 -25.87 17.96
N ASP A 333 -7.15 -24.74 17.35
CA ASP A 333 -7.77 -23.45 17.62
C ASP A 333 -8.82 -23.11 16.58
N PHE A 334 -10.00 -22.73 17.05
CA PHE A 334 -11.07 -22.08 16.28
C PHE A 334 -11.07 -20.59 16.61
N GLN A 335 -11.05 -19.78 15.57
CA GLN A 335 -10.79 -18.36 15.67
C GLN A 335 -11.95 -17.58 15.03
N ALA A 336 -12.44 -16.56 15.72
CA ALA A 336 -13.23 -15.48 15.14
C ALA A 336 -12.37 -14.21 15.15
N LYS A 337 -12.32 -13.49 14.02
CA LYS A 337 -11.50 -12.27 13.88
C LYS A 337 -12.26 -11.14 13.23
N LYS A 338 -11.84 -9.91 13.54
CA LYS A 338 -12.23 -8.68 12.84
C LYS A 338 -11.00 -7.89 12.43
N PHE A 339 -11.08 -7.19 11.30
CA PHE A 339 -10.02 -6.34 10.74
C PHE A 339 -10.63 -5.12 10.04
N ASP A 340 -11.49 -4.40 10.76
CA ASP A 340 -12.20 -3.26 10.22
C ASP A 340 -11.24 -2.11 9.88
N ARG A 341 -11.50 -1.46 8.75
CA ARG A 341 -10.85 -0.22 8.31
C ARG A 341 -11.95 0.81 8.09
N LEU A 342 -12.24 1.58 9.12
CA LEU A 342 -13.30 2.60 9.11
C LEU A 342 -12.65 3.97 8.92
N THR A 343 -12.87 4.61 7.77
CA THR A 343 -12.02 5.74 7.35
C THR A 343 -12.78 6.90 6.76
N LYS A 344 -12.28 8.10 7.02
CA LYS A 344 -12.84 9.33 6.48
C LYS A 344 -11.73 10.29 6.07
N THR A 345 -11.82 10.81 4.85
CA THR A 345 -10.87 11.77 4.31
C THR A 345 -11.61 13.00 3.82
N LYS A 346 -11.07 14.19 4.11
CA LYS A 346 -11.55 15.47 3.60
C LYS A 346 -10.37 16.27 3.08
N SER A 347 -10.55 16.96 1.96
CA SER A 347 -9.58 17.86 1.38
C SER A 347 -10.29 19.10 0.86
N PHE A 348 -9.71 20.26 1.13
CA PHE A 348 -10.20 21.56 0.69
C PHE A 348 -9.04 22.32 0.07
N GLY A 349 -9.32 23.07 -0.99
CA GLY A 349 -8.33 24.02 -1.49
C GLY A 349 -8.91 25.22 -2.18
N LEU A 350 -8.07 26.25 -2.23
CA LEU A 350 -8.35 27.54 -2.85
C LEU A 350 -7.13 27.91 -3.71
N GLN A 351 -7.37 28.11 -4.99
CA GLN A 351 -6.36 28.44 -5.98
C GLN A 351 -6.72 29.74 -6.68
N ALA A 352 -5.73 30.59 -6.92
CA ALA A 352 -5.83 31.76 -7.78
C ALA A 352 -4.76 31.65 -8.86
N ASP A 353 -5.19 31.43 -10.10
CA ASP A 353 -4.36 31.36 -11.29
C ASP A 353 -4.44 32.71 -12.02
N TRP A 354 -3.35 33.45 -12.04
CA TRP A 354 -3.30 34.85 -12.45
C TRP A 354 -2.25 35.11 -13.53
N ASP A 355 -2.71 35.40 -14.74
CA ASP A 355 -1.90 35.99 -15.80
C ASP A 355 -1.71 37.49 -15.49
N VAL A 356 -0.64 37.80 -14.76
CA VAL A 356 -0.27 39.17 -14.36
C VAL A 356 -0.06 40.05 -15.59
N ASN A 357 0.52 39.48 -16.64
CA ASN A 357 0.67 40.06 -17.98
C ASN A 357 0.97 38.95 -19.00
N ASP A 358 1.12 39.31 -20.27
CA ASP A 358 1.34 38.38 -21.40
C ASP A 358 2.53 37.42 -21.21
N ASN A 359 3.48 37.75 -20.34
CA ASN A 359 4.70 36.98 -20.11
C ASN A 359 4.79 36.39 -18.70
N LEU A 360 3.91 36.72 -17.75
CA LEU A 360 4.02 36.27 -16.37
C LEU A 360 2.69 35.74 -15.85
N ASN A 361 2.68 34.45 -15.54
CA ASN A 361 1.63 33.77 -14.80
C ASN A 361 2.08 33.50 -13.36
N ILE A 362 1.20 33.71 -12.38
CA ILE A 362 1.41 33.37 -10.97
C ILE A 362 0.19 32.58 -10.47
N VAL A 363 0.45 31.42 -9.88
CA VAL A 363 -0.55 30.59 -9.20
C VAL A 363 -0.30 30.64 -7.70
N PHE A 364 -1.30 31.06 -6.93
CA PHE A 364 -1.33 30.90 -5.48
C PHE A 364 -2.26 29.74 -5.14
N ASP A 365 -1.83 28.87 -4.25
CA ASP A 365 -2.60 27.71 -3.82
C ASP A 365 -2.52 27.55 -2.29
N ALA A 366 -3.68 27.40 -1.65
CA ALA A 366 -3.79 27.10 -0.23
C ALA A 366 -4.68 25.87 -0.08
N ALA A 367 -4.22 24.87 0.66
CA ALA A 367 -4.90 23.60 0.81
C ALA A 367 -4.84 23.07 2.23
N LYS A 368 -5.90 22.35 2.62
CA LYS A 368 -5.96 21.61 3.87
C LYS A 368 -6.60 20.25 3.64
N SER A 369 -5.95 19.19 4.12
CA SER A 369 -6.48 17.84 4.07
C SER A 369 -6.41 17.19 5.45
N LYS A 370 -7.42 16.39 5.78
CA LYS A 370 -7.47 15.58 7.00
C LYS A 370 -7.96 14.18 6.67
N SER A 371 -7.31 13.17 7.20
CA SER A 371 -7.73 11.77 7.10
C SER A 371 -7.74 11.12 8.48
N GLU A 372 -8.72 10.28 8.76
CA GLU A 372 -8.89 9.57 10.03
C GLU A 372 -9.24 8.10 9.82
N ARG A 373 -8.71 7.23 10.69
CA ARG A 373 -9.09 5.82 10.84
C ARG A 373 -9.45 5.53 12.29
N ASP A 374 -10.64 5.00 12.54
CA ASP A 374 -11.07 4.63 13.90
C ASP A 374 -10.50 3.27 14.33
N ALA A 375 -10.10 3.16 15.60
CA ALA A 375 -9.75 1.89 16.23
C ALA A 375 -10.97 1.17 16.82
N ASN A 376 -12.12 1.83 16.93
CA ASN A 376 -13.36 1.33 17.52
C ASN A 376 -13.13 0.70 18.90
N ASN A 377 -12.40 1.39 19.78
CA ASN A 377 -11.96 0.88 21.09
C ASN A 377 -11.23 -0.48 21.01
N GLY A 378 -10.42 -0.67 19.97
CA GLY A 378 -9.75 -1.93 19.64
C GLY A 378 -10.67 -3.03 19.10
N GLY A 379 -11.96 -2.74 18.90
CA GLY A 379 -12.93 -3.66 18.29
C GLY A 379 -12.70 -3.84 16.79
N ALA A 380 -12.05 -2.88 16.13
CA ALA A 380 -11.71 -2.97 14.71
C ALA A 380 -10.69 -4.08 14.44
N ASN A 381 -9.82 -4.44 15.39
CA ASN A 381 -8.94 -5.60 15.28
C ASN A 381 -9.11 -6.51 16.51
N MET A 382 -9.99 -7.50 16.37
CA MET A 382 -10.40 -8.41 17.44
C MET A 382 -10.04 -9.85 17.07
N LEU A 383 -9.65 -10.65 18.07
CA LEU A 383 -9.44 -12.08 17.95
C LEU A 383 -10.04 -12.79 19.17
N ALA A 384 -10.96 -13.73 18.92
CA ALA A 384 -11.41 -14.69 19.91
C ALA A 384 -10.91 -16.09 19.54
N ILE A 385 -10.29 -16.77 20.49
CA ILE A 385 -9.84 -18.15 20.33
C ILE A 385 -10.59 -19.07 21.30
N LEU A 386 -11.27 -20.06 20.73
CA LEU A 386 -11.74 -21.26 21.41
C LEU A 386 -11.00 -22.45 20.81
N GLY A 387 -10.57 -23.41 21.61
CA GLY A 387 -9.90 -24.58 21.06
C GLY A 387 -10.00 -25.78 21.97
N HIS A 388 -9.42 -26.89 21.53
CA HIS A 388 -9.28 -28.07 22.37
C HIS A 388 -7.94 -28.74 22.14
N LYS A 389 -7.44 -29.37 23.20
CA LYS A 389 -6.18 -30.09 23.22
C LYS A 389 -6.24 -31.23 22.18
N ASN A 390 -5.21 -31.37 21.34
CA ASN A 390 -5.24 -32.33 20.23
C ASN A 390 -3.83 -32.79 19.81
N ARG A 391 -3.76 -33.77 18.90
CA ARG A 391 -2.54 -34.18 18.19
C ARG A 391 -2.58 -33.74 16.73
N ILE A 392 -1.43 -33.49 16.15
CA ILE A 392 -1.34 -33.10 14.74
C ILE A 392 -0.12 -33.70 14.05
N ARG A 393 -0.28 -33.91 12.75
CA ARG A 393 0.82 -34.05 11.81
C ARG A 393 0.73 -32.94 10.77
N PHE A 394 1.83 -32.22 10.58
CA PHE A 394 2.02 -31.28 9.48
C PHE A 394 2.92 -31.92 8.43
N GLN A 395 2.55 -31.80 7.17
CA GLN A 395 3.37 -32.25 6.04
C GLN A 395 3.42 -31.20 4.94
N SER A 396 4.61 -30.95 4.42
CA SER A 396 4.86 -30.12 3.24
C SER A 396 5.55 -30.97 2.18
N ASP A 397 5.03 -30.96 0.96
CA ASP A 397 5.59 -31.71 -0.16
C ASP A 397 5.78 -30.80 -1.39
N SER A 398 5.67 -31.33 -2.60
CA SER A 398 5.80 -30.53 -3.82
C SER A 398 4.59 -29.62 -4.09
N ALA A 399 3.47 -29.79 -3.38
CA ALA A 399 2.32 -28.91 -3.49
C ALA A 399 2.57 -27.59 -2.75
N ILE A 400 1.85 -26.54 -3.13
CA ILE A 400 1.92 -25.23 -2.47
C ILE A 400 1.31 -25.30 -1.06
N LEU A 401 0.12 -25.90 -0.92
CA LEU A 401 -0.56 -26.02 0.36
C LEU A 401 -0.03 -27.20 1.18
N PRO A 402 0.43 -26.94 2.43
CA PRO A 402 0.70 -28.00 3.40
C PRO A 402 -0.56 -28.79 3.79
N VAL A 403 -0.34 -29.99 4.31
CA VAL A 403 -1.37 -30.87 4.86
C VAL A 403 -1.35 -30.86 6.37
N MET A 404 -2.54 -30.74 6.95
CA MET A 404 -2.77 -30.99 8.37
C MET A 404 -3.67 -32.20 8.55
N SER A 405 -3.24 -33.13 9.40
CA SER A 405 -3.98 -34.38 9.65
C SER A 405 -3.78 -34.90 11.07
N GLY A 406 -4.59 -35.88 11.48
CA GLY A 406 -4.54 -36.52 12.78
C GLY A 406 -5.43 -35.86 13.84
N PHE A 407 -5.72 -34.57 13.68
CA PHE A 407 -6.57 -33.80 14.60
C PHE A 407 -8.06 -34.09 14.43
N GLN A 408 -8.47 -34.57 13.25
CA GLN A 408 -9.87 -34.85 12.93
C GLN A 408 -10.41 -36.13 13.59
N ASP A 409 -9.52 -37.05 13.96
CA ASP A 409 -9.88 -38.37 14.46
C ASP A 409 -10.07 -38.36 15.97
N ALA A 410 -10.97 -39.19 16.47
CA ALA A 410 -11.15 -39.40 17.90
C ALA A 410 -9.81 -39.77 18.58
N ALA A 411 -9.55 -39.18 19.75
CA ALA A 411 -8.34 -39.40 20.52
C ALA A 411 -8.66 -39.52 22.01
N THR A 412 -8.02 -40.46 22.69
CA THR A 412 -8.11 -40.63 24.14
C THR A 412 -6.70 -40.66 24.73
N GLY A 413 -6.55 -40.17 25.96
CA GLY A 413 -5.25 -40.19 26.62
C GLY A 413 -4.27 -39.11 26.16
N LEU A 414 -4.74 -38.04 25.50
CA LEU A 414 -3.89 -36.95 25.03
C LEU A 414 -3.24 -36.23 26.21
N VAL A 415 -1.91 -36.25 26.27
CA VAL A 415 -1.16 -35.59 27.35
C VAL A 415 -0.87 -34.16 26.93
N TYR A 416 -1.41 -33.21 27.68
CA TYR A 416 -1.17 -31.79 27.39
C TYR A 416 -0.26 -31.14 28.43
N GLU A 417 -0.44 -31.52 29.68
CA GLU A 417 0.29 -30.98 30.82
C GLU A 417 0.56 -32.09 31.83
N PHE A 418 1.51 -31.82 32.73
CA PHE A 418 1.84 -32.70 33.84
C PHE A 418 1.40 -32.04 35.14
N ASP A 419 0.86 -32.83 36.06
CA ASP A 419 0.47 -32.37 37.38
C ASP A 419 1.72 -31.77 38.08
N PRO A 420 1.66 -30.50 38.54
CA PRO A 420 2.85 -29.79 39.01
C PRO A 420 3.42 -30.35 40.33
N VAL A 421 2.67 -31.21 41.05
CA VAL A 421 3.10 -31.79 42.33
C VAL A 421 3.62 -33.22 42.15
N THR A 422 2.97 -33.99 41.28
CA THR A 422 3.22 -35.43 41.10
C THR A 422 3.98 -35.74 39.81
N ASN A 423 4.10 -34.78 38.90
CA ASN A 423 4.64 -34.93 37.55
C ASN A 423 3.95 -36.05 36.73
N ALA A 424 2.70 -36.39 37.08
CA ALA A 424 1.90 -37.36 36.36
C ALA A 424 1.21 -36.70 35.15
N PRO A 425 1.07 -37.39 34.00
CA PRO A 425 0.42 -36.81 32.83
C PRO A 425 -1.08 -36.58 33.10
N ILE A 426 -1.56 -35.37 32.78
CA ILE A 426 -2.99 -35.05 32.76
C ILE A 426 -3.50 -35.32 31.35
N THR A 427 -4.44 -36.27 31.25
CA THR A 427 -4.93 -36.77 29.97
C THR A 427 -6.29 -36.22 29.59
N HIS A 428 -6.45 -35.83 28.33
CA HIS A 428 -7.70 -35.37 27.74
C HIS A 428 -8.20 -36.33 26.67
N SER A 429 -9.49 -36.26 26.34
CA SER A 429 -10.10 -37.02 25.26
C SER A 429 -10.90 -36.10 24.35
N VAL A 430 -10.85 -36.37 23.05
CA VAL A 430 -11.59 -35.68 22.00
C VAL A 430 -12.40 -36.72 21.25
N SER A 431 -13.72 -36.55 21.25
CA SER A 431 -14.68 -37.44 20.58
C SER A 431 -14.67 -37.26 19.06
N ASP A 432 -14.80 -36.01 18.63
CA ASP A 432 -14.88 -35.54 17.25
C ASP A 432 -14.45 -34.07 17.23
N TYR A 433 -13.66 -33.67 16.23
CA TYR A 433 -13.12 -32.30 16.18
C TYR A 433 -14.19 -31.21 15.90
N LEU A 434 -15.42 -31.60 15.51
CA LEU A 434 -16.57 -30.71 15.33
C LEU A 434 -17.60 -30.84 16.47
N ASP A 435 -17.25 -31.47 17.58
CA ASP A 435 -18.08 -31.52 18.78
C ASP A 435 -17.81 -30.27 19.63
N PRO A 436 -18.79 -29.34 19.76
CA PRO A 436 -18.58 -28.08 20.45
C PRO A 436 -18.28 -28.24 21.95
N SER A 437 -18.64 -29.38 22.55
CA SER A 437 -18.35 -29.66 23.98
C SER A 437 -16.85 -29.76 24.27
N ASN A 438 -16.03 -30.00 23.24
CA ASN A 438 -14.57 -30.05 23.39
C ASN A 438 -13.97 -28.65 23.60
N ALA A 439 -14.63 -27.60 23.10
CA ALA A 439 -14.07 -26.25 23.07
C ALA A 439 -13.86 -25.65 24.47
N LYS A 440 -12.73 -24.95 24.62
CA LYS A 440 -12.31 -24.27 25.84
C LYS A 440 -11.75 -22.89 25.47
N PRO A 441 -11.94 -21.86 26.32
CA PRO A 441 -11.43 -20.52 26.08
C PRO A 441 -9.89 -20.50 26.08
N HIS A 442 -9.35 -19.59 25.27
CA HIS A 442 -7.93 -19.30 25.25
C HIS A 442 -7.68 -17.78 25.28
N VAL A 443 -7.55 -17.14 24.12
CA VAL A 443 -7.16 -15.72 23.99
C VAL A 443 -8.31 -14.86 23.48
N MET A 444 -8.51 -13.70 24.11
CA MET A 444 -9.53 -12.70 23.76
C MET A 444 -8.90 -11.32 23.55
N LEU A 445 -8.48 -11.02 22.31
CA LEU A 445 -7.81 -9.77 21.97
C LEU A 445 -8.79 -8.73 21.43
N ARG A 446 -8.60 -7.48 21.86
CA ARG A 446 -9.08 -6.27 21.20
C ARG A 446 -7.91 -5.32 21.08
N ARG A 447 -7.59 -4.92 19.86
CA ARG A 447 -6.50 -4.01 19.55
C ARG A 447 -6.79 -3.18 18.31
N GLY A 448 -5.95 -2.20 18.01
CA GLY A 448 -6.10 -1.42 16.79
C GLY A 448 -5.39 -0.08 16.85
N TRP A 449 -5.01 0.42 15.69
CA TRP A 449 -4.40 1.74 15.55
C TRP A 449 -5.44 2.73 15.04
N ALA A 450 -5.73 3.74 15.85
CA ALA A 450 -6.38 4.94 15.38
C ALA A 450 -5.32 5.83 14.72
N VAL A 451 -5.63 6.32 13.52
CA VAL A 451 -4.74 7.18 12.73
C VAL A 451 -5.44 8.50 12.48
N GLU A 452 -4.72 9.60 12.63
CA GLU A 452 -5.15 10.94 12.24
C GLU A 452 -4.00 11.61 11.50
N ASP A 453 -4.26 12.12 10.30
CA ASP A 453 -3.28 12.79 9.44
C ASP A 453 -3.87 14.14 9.00
N ASP A 454 -3.21 15.23 9.37
CA ASP A 454 -3.60 16.60 9.05
C ASP A 454 -2.48 17.28 8.26
N ILE A 455 -2.80 17.76 7.05
CA ILE A 455 -1.88 18.43 6.14
C ILE A 455 -2.40 19.83 5.83
N GLU A 456 -1.53 20.84 5.97
CA GLU A 456 -1.78 22.22 5.53
C GLU A 456 -0.66 22.65 4.57
N GLN A 457 -1.03 23.17 3.40
CA GLN A 457 -0.08 23.60 2.38
C GLN A 457 -0.39 25.00 1.85
N TYR A 458 0.66 25.78 1.65
CA TYR A 458 0.63 27.07 0.98
C TYR A 458 1.71 27.09 -0.10
N LYS A 459 1.32 27.38 -1.33
CA LYS A 459 2.20 27.36 -2.49
C LYS A 459 2.04 28.64 -3.32
N MET A 460 3.15 29.11 -3.85
CA MET A 460 3.19 30.10 -4.92
C MET A 460 4.06 29.55 -6.03
N ASP A 461 3.51 29.44 -7.23
CA ASP A 461 4.24 29.11 -8.45
C ASP A 461 4.21 30.31 -9.40
N GLY A 462 5.34 30.66 -9.98
CA GLY A 462 5.47 31.69 -11.00
C GLY A 462 6.05 31.08 -12.27
N LYS A 463 5.45 31.40 -13.41
CA LYS A 463 5.98 31.06 -14.73
C LYS A 463 6.09 32.31 -15.56
N TRP A 464 7.33 32.72 -15.80
CA TRP A 464 7.64 33.74 -16.79
C TRP A 464 7.95 33.09 -18.13
N THR A 465 7.22 33.45 -19.18
CA THR A 465 7.43 32.98 -20.55
C THR A 465 8.05 34.09 -21.37
N GLU A 466 9.16 33.78 -22.04
CA GLU A 466 9.92 34.72 -22.84
C GLU A 466 9.36 34.83 -24.26
N GLY A 467 9.51 35.99 -24.91
CA GLY A 467 9.15 36.17 -26.32
C GLY A 467 10.09 35.39 -27.25
N GLU A 468 9.73 35.20 -28.53
CA GLU A 468 10.38 34.26 -29.48
C GLU A 468 11.89 34.48 -29.82
N THR A 469 12.66 35.29 -29.08
CA THR A 469 13.94 35.85 -29.56
C THR A 469 15.22 35.47 -28.80
N SER A 470 15.19 34.89 -27.58
CA SER A 470 16.39 34.74 -26.74
C SER A 470 16.90 33.31 -26.49
N GLY A 471 16.19 32.28 -26.97
CA GLY A 471 16.51 30.86 -26.73
C GLY A 471 16.12 30.35 -25.33
N LEU A 472 15.85 31.25 -24.38
CA LEU A 472 15.08 30.97 -23.17
C LEU A 472 13.59 30.90 -23.57
N VAL A 473 12.89 29.87 -23.09
CA VAL A 473 11.46 29.66 -23.30
C VAL A 473 10.68 30.10 -22.07
N ALA A 474 11.11 29.66 -20.89
CA ALA A 474 10.45 30.00 -19.65
C ALA A 474 11.41 29.99 -18.46
N ALA A 475 11.12 30.81 -17.46
CA ALA A 475 11.67 30.73 -16.11
C ALA A 475 10.53 30.43 -15.13
N LYS A 476 10.67 29.33 -14.38
CA LYS A 476 9.73 28.90 -13.34
C LYS A 476 10.36 29.09 -11.98
N PHE A 477 9.59 29.54 -11.02
CA PHE A 477 10.06 29.74 -9.65
C PHE A 477 8.91 29.57 -8.69
N GLY A 478 9.21 29.24 -7.44
CA GLY A 478 8.13 29.14 -6.46
C GLY A 478 8.59 28.89 -5.05
N LEU A 479 7.61 28.97 -4.16
CA LEU A 479 7.74 28.79 -2.73
C LEU A 479 6.66 27.79 -2.26
N LEU A 480 7.03 26.94 -1.31
CA LEU A 480 6.12 26.02 -0.64
C LEU A 480 6.34 26.10 0.88
N SER A 481 5.26 26.11 1.63
CA SER A 481 5.22 25.83 3.07
C SER A 481 4.20 24.72 3.28
N SER A 482 4.60 23.64 3.96
CA SER A 482 3.77 22.47 4.22
C SER A 482 3.96 22.02 5.66
N THR A 483 2.87 21.79 6.38
CA THR A 483 2.87 21.18 7.71
C THR A 483 2.04 19.91 7.65
N GLU A 484 2.61 18.80 8.10
CA GLU A 484 1.95 17.50 8.22
C GLU A 484 2.04 17.06 9.68
N THR A 485 0.90 16.70 10.29
CA THR A 485 0.84 16.15 11.64
C THR A 485 0.13 14.81 11.58
N LYS A 486 0.87 13.74 11.86
CA LYS A 486 0.36 12.38 11.83
C LYS A 486 0.43 11.73 13.20
N SER A 487 -0.73 11.40 13.75
CA SER A 487 -0.92 10.79 15.06
C SER A 487 -1.29 9.32 14.92
N LEU A 488 -0.57 8.46 15.62
CA LEU A 488 -0.86 7.03 15.72
C LEU A 488 -1.14 6.69 17.18
N THR A 489 -2.40 6.35 17.46
CA THR A 489 -2.86 5.96 18.79
C THR A 489 -3.19 4.48 18.82
N TYR A 490 -2.39 3.69 19.55
CA TYR A 490 -2.63 2.26 19.69
C TYR A 490 -3.60 2.00 20.83
N TRP A 491 -4.60 1.16 20.57
CA TRP A 491 -5.52 0.61 21.55
C TRP A 491 -5.22 -0.88 21.68
N ALA A 492 -5.14 -1.39 22.90
CA ALA A 492 -4.93 -2.82 23.14
C ALA A 492 -5.38 -3.27 24.53
N ASN A 493 -5.71 -4.56 24.66
CA ASN A 493 -5.93 -5.24 25.93
C ASN A 493 -4.84 -6.30 26.25
N ASP A 494 -3.73 -6.28 25.48
CA ASP A 494 -2.55 -7.15 25.63
C ASP A 494 -1.30 -6.42 26.11
N GLN A 495 -1.42 -5.14 26.45
CA GLN A 495 -0.34 -4.30 26.98
C GLN A 495 -0.46 -4.16 28.51
N ALA A 496 -0.21 -2.98 29.08
CA ALA A 496 -0.22 -2.73 30.52
C ALA A 496 -1.52 -3.24 31.19
N ASN A 497 -1.39 -4.29 32.02
CA ASN A 497 -2.48 -5.12 32.58
C ASN A 497 -3.19 -5.99 31.52
N PRO A 498 -2.54 -7.05 31.00
CA PRO A 498 -3.07 -7.84 29.90
C PRO A 498 -4.31 -8.64 30.33
N THR A 499 -5.50 -8.18 29.93
CA THR A 499 -6.76 -8.89 30.23
C THR A 499 -7.07 -9.99 29.23
N HIS A 500 -6.46 -9.97 28.04
CA HIS A 500 -6.72 -10.92 26.96
C HIS A 500 -6.49 -12.40 27.32
N ALA A 501 -5.58 -12.67 28.26
CA ALA A 501 -5.15 -14.02 28.65
C ALA A 501 -5.80 -14.52 29.95
N VAL A 502 -6.82 -13.82 30.49
CA VAL A 502 -7.46 -14.20 31.77
C VAL A 502 -8.05 -15.61 31.77
N PHE A 503 -8.42 -16.12 30.60
CA PHE A 503 -8.93 -17.49 30.40
C PHE A 503 -8.02 -18.33 29.50
N ALA A 504 -6.74 -17.96 29.34
CA ALA A 504 -5.78 -18.69 28.52
C ALA A 504 -5.48 -20.08 29.10
N GLY A 505 -5.03 -20.98 28.23
CA GLY A 505 -4.60 -22.33 28.62
C GLY A 505 -5.62 -23.46 28.41
N TYR A 506 -6.80 -23.19 27.82
CA TYR A 506 -7.81 -24.21 27.54
C TYR A 506 -8.32 -24.92 28.81
N ALA A 507 -8.50 -24.16 29.89
CA ALA A 507 -8.97 -24.68 31.16
C ALA A 507 -10.43 -25.18 31.07
N ASP A 508 -10.77 -26.21 31.84
CA ASP A 508 -12.12 -26.81 31.88
C ASP A 508 -13.21 -25.87 32.41
N THR A 509 -12.83 -24.74 33.01
CA THR A 509 -13.76 -23.74 33.52
C THR A 509 -13.38 -22.33 33.06
N PRO A 510 -14.35 -21.48 32.66
CA PRO A 510 -15.78 -21.75 32.61
C PRO A 510 -16.14 -22.68 31.43
N ASP A 511 -17.20 -23.48 31.62
CA ASP A 511 -17.75 -24.30 30.54
C ASP A 511 -18.48 -23.41 29.54
N ILE A 512 -18.13 -23.53 28.26
CA ILE A 512 -18.65 -22.66 27.20
C ILE A 512 -19.96 -23.25 26.65
N PRO A 513 -21.06 -22.49 26.60
CA PRO A 513 -22.29 -22.96 25.99
C PRO A 513 -22.08 -23.40 24.53
N ASN A 514 -22.49 -24.63 24.20
CA ASN A 514 -22.31 -25.21 22.87
C ASN A 514 -22.95 -24.38 21.74
N ASP A 515 -24.00 -23.61 22.03
CA ASP A 515 -24.70 -22.77 21.05
C ASP A 515 -23.94 -21.48 20.68
N PHE A 516 -22.78 -21.22 21.29
CA PHE A 516 -21.85 -20.17 20.87
C PHE A 516 -20.95 -20.63 19.73
N LEU A 517 -20.97 -21.93 19.40
CA LEU A 517 -20.22 -22.54 18.31
C LEU A 517 -21.17 -23.03 17.23
N PHE A 518 -20.78 -22.89 15.96
CA PHE A 518 -21.54 -23.39 14.82
C PHE A 518 -20.62 -24.12 13.85
N LYS A 519 -21.14 -25.09 13.09
CA LYS A 519 -20.33 -25.75 12.06
C LYS A 519 -20.23 -24.86 10.82
N PHE A 520 -19.04 -24.35 10.55
CA PHE A 520 -18.73 -23.60 9.36
C PHE A 520 -18.17 -24.52 8.27
N ASN A 521 -18.57 -24.32 7.03
CA ASN A 521 -18.09 -25.08 5.88
C ASN A 521 -17.62 -24.11 4.79
N ALA A 522 -16.33 -24.12 4.49
CA ALA A 522 -15.73 -23.27 3.47
C ALA A 522 -16.00 -23.75 2.03
N GLY A 523 -16.71 -24.87 1.85
CA GLY A 523 -16.96 -25.45 0.54
C GLY A 523 -15.84 -26.36 0.05
N SER A 524 -16.13 -27.14 -0.99
CA SER A 524 -15.15 -28.02 -1.64
C SER A 524 -14.22 -27.27 -2.61
N ASP A 525 -14.57 -26.04 -2.94
CA ASP A 525 -13.87 -25.13 -3.83
C ASP A 525 -12.90 -24.19 -3.11
N PHE A 526 -12.80 -24.28 -1.78
CA PHE A 526 -11.84 -23.52 -0.98
C PHE A 526 -10.41 -23.68 -1.51
N LEU A 527 -9.81 -22.58 -1.98
CA LEU A 527 -8.49 -22.51 -2.60
C LEU A 527 -8.32 -23.48 -3.79
N LYS A 528 -9.37 -23.76 -4.57
CA LYS A 528 -9.36 -24.76 -5.66
C LYS A 528 -8.26 -24.58 -6.71
N ASN A 529 -7.79 -23.34 -6.91
CA ASN A 529 -6.76 -23.02 -7.90
C ASN A 529 -5.32 -23.12 -7.34
N VAL A 530 -5.17 -23.47 -6.06
CA VAL A 530 -3.88 -23.65 -5.41
C VAL A 530 -3.57 -25.14 -5.29
N SER A 531 -2.39 -25.56 -5.75
CA SER A 531 -2.00 -26.98 -5.68
C SER A 531 -1.98 -27.47 -4.23
N GLY A 532 -2.56 -28.65 -3.99
CA GLY A 532 -2.75 -29.20 -2.65
C GLY A 532 -4.11 -28.92 -2.01
N HIS A 533 -5.03 -28.24 -2.71
CA HIS A 533 -6.40 -28.03 -2.23
C HIS A 533 -7.12 -29.35 -1.89
N GLY A 534 -8.05 -29.29 -0.95
CA GLY A 534 -8.88 -30.44 -0.55
C GLY A 534 -8.17 -31.54 0.25
N ARG A 535 -6.88 -31.39 0.57
CA ARG A 535 -6.11 -32.37 1.36
C ARG A 535 -6.31 -32.22 2.88
N THR A 536 -6.70 -31.03 3.31
CA THR A 536 -6.96 -30.65 4.70
C THR A 536 -8.46 -30.36 4.86
N PRO A 537 -9.12 -30.72 5.98
CA PRO A 537 -10.56 -30.47 6.17
C PRO A 537 -10.96 -29.00 5.95
N THR A 538 -12.07 -28.78 5.25
CA THR A 538 -12.63 -27.43 4.96
C THR A 538 -13.87 -27.11 5.80
N THR A 539 -14.13 -27.90 6.85
CA THR A 539 -15.21 -27.68 7.80
C THR A 539 -14.62 -27.61 9.20
N TRP A 540 -15.00 -26.61 9.99
CA TRP A 540 -14.53 -26.36 11.36
C TRP A 540 -15.63 -25.72 12.20
N LEU A 541 -15.38 -25.52 13.50
CA LEU A 541 -16.29 -24.77 14.37
C LEU A 541 -16.03 -23.27 14.22
N GLY A 542 -17.04 -22.50 13.81
CA GLY A 542 -17.08 -21.05 13.94
C GLY A 542 -17.56 -20.62 15.33
N VAL A 543 -17.21 -19.40 15.73
CA VAL A 543 -17.44 -18.85 17.08
C VAL A 543 -18.31 -17.60 16.98
N ASP A 544 -19.39 -17.50 17.79
CA ASP A 544 -20.11 -16.25 18.05
C ASP A 544 -19.32 -15.44 19.09
N GLU A 545 -18.45 -14.57 18.60
CA GLU A 545 -17.53 -13.80 19.41
C GLU A 545 -18.27 -12.85 20.36
N LYS A 546 -19.37 -12.24 19.92
CA LYS A 546 -20.11 -11.24 20.71
C LYS A 546 -20.67 -11.87 21.98
N ARG A 547 -21.29 -13.05 21.84
CA ARG A 547 -21.79 -13.81 22.99
C ARG A 547 -20.65 -14.32 23.88
N LEU A 548 -19.56 -14.78 23.27
CA LEU A 548 -18.42 -15.31 24.00
C LEU A 548 -17.75 -14.25 24.89
N PHE A 549 -17.43 -13.07 24.34
CA PHE A 549 -16.86 -11.95 25.12
C PHE A 549 -17.78 -11.59 26.30
N ALA A 550 -19.07 -11.36 26.03
CA ALA A 550 -20.03 -10.97 27.07
C ALA A 550 -20.17 -12.04 28.17
N PHE A 551 -20.18 -13.33 27.80
CA PHE A 551 -20.24 -14.43 28.75
C PHE A 551 -18.99 -14.50 29.62
N LEU A 552 -17.80 -14.44 29.04
CA LEU A 552 -16.54 -14.53 29.79
C LEU A 552 -16.37 -13.33 30.74
N GLU A 553 -16.78 -12.13 30.33
CA GLU A 553 -16.81 -10.96 31.20
C GLU A 553 -17.73 -11.17 32.41
N GLN A 554 -18.92 -11.73 32.17
CA GLN A 554 -19.86 -12.08 33.23
C GLN A 554 -19.32 -13.17 34.16
N GLN A 555 -18.67 -14.21 33.62
CA GLN A 555 -18.09 -15.31 34.41
C GLN A 555 -16.96 -14.82 35.31
N LYS A 556 -16.13 -13.88 34.84
CA LYS A 556 -15.09 -13.27 35.68
C LYS A 556 -15.69 -12.39 36.78
N GLY A 557 -16.75 -11.65 36.45
CA GLY A 557 -17.46 -10.77 37.38
C GLY A 557 -16.62 -9.56 37.83
N GLY A 558 -17.08 -8.87 38.87
CA GLY A 558 -16.32 -7.77 39.49
C GLY A 558 -16.12 -6.52 38.61
N GLY A 559 -16.91 -6.35 37.54
CA GLY A 559 -16.76 -5.25 36.58
C GLY A 559 -15.64 -5.45 35.56
N PHE A 560 -15.15 -6.69 35.41
CA PHE A 560 -14.14 -7.04 34.41
C PHE A 560 -14.63 -6.81 32.97
N THR A 561 -13.74 -6.36 32.10
CA THR A 561 -13.96 -6.21 30.66
C THR A 561 -12.69 -6.47 29.86
N PHE A 562 -12.87 -6.97 28.64
CA PHE A 562 -11.82 -7.09 27.63
C PHE A 562 -11.63 -5.83 26.78
N ASP A 563 -12.34 -4.75 27.08
CA ASP A 563 -12.19 -3.48 26.36
C ASP A 563 -10.71 -3.08 26.26
N ALA A 564 -10.30 -2.72 25.04
CA ALA A 564 -8.98 -2.21 24.80
C ALA A 564 -8.80 -0.87 25.51
N ARG A 565 -7.56 -0.57 25.89
CA ARG A 565 -7.20 0.72 26.45
C ARG A 565 -6.18 1.38 25.55
N ARG A 566 -6.18 2.70 25.53
CA ARG A 566 -5.12 3.46 24.88
C ARG A 566 -3.77 3.05 25.48
N SER A 567 -2.85 2.65 24.62
CA SER A 567 -1.50 2.22 24.97
C SER A 567 -0.54 3.40 25.00
N ASP A 568 0.47 3.30 25.86
CA ASP A 568 1.50 4.31 26.04
C ASP A 568 2.48 4.40 24.86
N ILE A 569 2.49 3.40 23.96
CA ILE A 569 3.33 3.43 22.74
C ILE A 569 2.76 4.30 21.61
N SER A 570 1.73 5.09 21.90
CA SER A 570 1.15 6.06 20.97
C SER A 570 2.12 7.20 20.69
N TYR A 571 2.15 7.72 19.46
CA TYR A 571 3.07 8.79 19.08
C TYR A 571 2.47 9.72 18.01
N VAL A 572 3.07 10.89 17.88
CA VAL A 572 2.72 11.93 16.91
C VAL A 572 4.00 12.37 16.21
N VAL A 573 3.98 12.43 14.88
CA VAL A 573 5.05 12.99 14.05
C VAL A 573 4.53 14.30 13.44
N GLU A 574 5.24 15.38 13.68
CA GLU A 574 5.00 16.70 13.08
C GLU A 574 6.17 17.00 12.12
N GLU A 575 5.86 17.25 10.84
CA GLU A 575 6.83 17.64 9.82
C GLU A 575 6.48 19.02 9.26
N GLU A 576 7.42 19.96 9.36
CA GLU A 576 7.30 21.28 8.75
C GLU A 576 8.33 21.37 7.61
N THR A 577 7.86 21.50 6.37
CA THR A 577 8.71 21.63 5.19
C THR A 577 8.53 22.98 4.53
N THR A 578 9.63 23.70 4.36
CA THR A 578 9.69 24.92 3.54
C THR A 578 10.60 24.67 2.35
N ALA A 579 10.18 25.14 1.17
CA ALA A 579 10.96 24.99 -0.05
C ALA A 579 10.93 26.23 -0.92
N GLY A 580 12.04 26.46 -1.61
CA GLY A 580 12.14 27.41 -2.71
C GLY A 580 12.76 26.73 -3.92
N TYR A 581 12.28 27.06 -5.11
CA TYR A 581 12.80 26.45 -6.34
C TYR A 581 12.90 27.46 -7.48
N PHE A 582 13.78 27.14 -8.42
CA PHE A 582 13.97 27.87 -9.67
C PHE A 582 14.32 26.89 -10.79
N GLU A 583 13.71 27.03 -11.95
CA GLU A 583 13.91 26.19 -13.13
C GLU A 583 13.84 27.02 -14.42
N LEU A 584 14.68 26.70 -15.39
CA LEU A 584 14.74 27.35 -16.70
C LEU A 584 14.48 26.33 -17.80
N ASP A 585 13.64 26.68 -18.75
CA ASP A 585 13.41 25.95 -19.99
C ASP A 585 14.06 26.70 -21.15
N PHE A 586 14.93 26.03 -21.91
CA PHE A 586 15.57 26.55 -23.10
C PHE A 586 15.12 25.76 -24.34
N ALA A 587 15.04 26.45 -25.47
CA ALA A 587 14.88 25.86 -26.78
C ALA A 587 16.01 26.33 -27.71
N SER A 588 16.66 25.38 -28.36
CA SER A 588 17.75 25.62 -29.29
C SER A 588 17.72 24.59 -30.41
N THR A 589 18.76 24.60 -31.26
CA THR A 589 18.97 23.56 -32.25
C THR A 589 20.37 22.98 -32.11
N LEU A 590 20.48 21.66 -32.21
CA LEU A 590 21.75 20.93 -32.21
C LEU A 590 21.86 20.16 -33.52
N ALA A 591 22.83 20.53 -34.38
CA ALA A 591 22.97 19.94 -35.72
C ALA A 591 21.66 19.96 -36.55
N GLY A 592 20.86 21.03 -36.40
CA GLY A 592 19.57 21.20 -37.09
C GLY A 592 18.38 20.51 -36.43
N MET A 593 18.60 19.72 -35.38
CA MET A 593 17.55 19.05 -34.61
C MET A 593 17.06 19.96 -33.46
N PRO A 594 15.74 20.13 -33.24
CA PRO A 594 15.23 20.88 -32.09
C PRO A 594 15.70 20.25 -30.77
N LEU A 595 16.25 21.08 -29.89
CA LEU A 595 16.74 20.69 -28.57
C LEU A 595 15.98 21.50 -27.52
N LYS A 596 15.33 20.81 -26.58
CA LYS A 596 14.80 21.38 -25.34
C LYS A 596 15.73 21.05 -24.19
N VAL A 597 16.01 22.02 -23.32
CA VAL A 597 16.79 21.82 -22.10
C VAL A 597 16.03 22.41 -20.93
N THR A 598 15.75 21.61 -19.91
CA THR A 598 15.15 22.08 -18.65
C THR A 598 16.18 21.88 -17.54
N THR A 599 16.50 22.93 -16.78
CA THR A 599 17.44 22.80 -15.65
C THR A 599 17.03 23.67 -14.48
N GLY A 600 17.16 23.14 -13.28
CA GLY A 600 16.71 23.83 -12.08
C GLY A 600 17.30 23.24 -10.81
N ALA A 601 16.92 23.86 -9.69
CA ALA A 601 17.18 23.32 -8.38
C ALA A 601 16.07 23.71 -7.41
N ARG A 602 15.79 22.80 -6.49
CA ARG A 602 14.89 23.00 -5.36
C ARG A 602 15.68 22.86 -4.06
N LEU A 603 15.53 23.82 -3.16
CA LEU A 603 16.12 23.79 -1.82
C LEU A 603 14.98 23.58 -0.82
N GLU A 604 15.10 22.53 -0.01
CA GLU A 604 14.13 22.21 1.05
C GLU A 604 14.78 22.25 2.42
N SER A 605 14.04 22.74 3.41
CA SER A 605 14.33 22.63 4.83
C SER A 605 13.16 21.93 5.50
N THR A 606 13.44 20.85 6.22
CA THR A 606 12.42 20.10 6.95
C THR A 606 12.83 19.97 8.41
N ASP A 607 11.91 20.36 9.29
CA ASP A 607 11.99 20.16 10.73
C ASP A 607 11.01 19.04 11.11
N VAL A 608 11.47 18.04 11.84
CA VAL A 608 10.65 16.91 12.29
C VAL A 608 10.67 16.86 13.80
N THR A 609 9.48 16.81 14.40
CA THR A 609 9.29 16.60 15.84
C THR A 609 8.50 15.33 16.06
N VAL A 610 9.02 14.44 16.91
CA VAL A 610 8.29 13.22 17.29
C VAL A 610 7.97 13.27 18.77
N LYS A 611 6.68 13.20 19.09
CA LYS A 611 6.15 13.24 20.45
C LYS A 611 5.56 11.88 20.78
N GLY A 612 5.85 11.36 21.96
CA GLY A 612 5.29 10.09 22.43
C GLY A 612 5.12 10.09 23.94
N THR A 613 4.69 8.96 24.46
CA THR A 613 4.67 8.69 25.90
C THR A 613 5.45 7.42 26.19
N GLN A 614 6.02 7.31 27.38
CA GLN A 614 6.69 6.09 27.81
C GLN A 614 6.58 5.92 29.32
N GLY A 615 6.09 4.75 29.75
CA GLY A 615 6.31 4.25 31.10
C GLY A 615 7.63 3.48 31.15
N SER A 616 8.43 3.69 32.19
CA SER A 616 9.61 2.85 32.42
C SER A 616 9.18 1.44 32.87
N PRO A 617 9.82 0.36 32.38
CA PRO A 617 9.68 -0.97 32.97
C PRO A 617 10.08 -0.94 34.45
N GLU A 618 9.18 -1.37 35.34
CA GLU A 618 9.41 -1.38 36.79
C GLU A 618 9.62 -2.79 37.34
N LEU A 619 8.95 -3.79 36.76
CA LEU A 619 8.99 -5.17 37.25
C LEU A 619 8.69 -6.17 36.12
N LEU A 620 9.38 -7.31 36.13
CA LEU A 620 8.99 -8.50 35.37
C LEU A 620 8.29 -9.47 36.32
N ASN A 621 7.03 -9.79 36.06
CA ASN A 621 6.25 -10.75 36.84
C ASN A 621 6.11 -12.06 36.08
N ILE A 622 6.44 -13.18 36.73
CA ILE A 622 6.26 -14.52 36.15
C ILE A 622 4.75 -14.79 36.03
N LEU A 623 4.29 -15.01 34.80
CA LEU A 623 2.92 -15.45 34.52
C LEU A 623 2.85 -16.97 34.60
N ASP A 624 3.78 -17.65 33.94
CA ASP A 624 4.01 -19.09 34.00
C ASP A 624 5.49 -19.44 33.70
N GLN A 625 5.82 -20.73 33.69
CA GLN A 625 7.20 -21.22 33.48
C GLN A 625 7.81 -20.84 32.11
N THR A 626 7.01 -20.34 31.18
CA THR A 626 7.41 -19.99 29.82
C THR A 626 7.28 -18.50 29.52
N GLU A 627 6.61 -17.71 30.37
CA GLU A 627 6.28 -16.31 30.08
C GLU A 627 6.25 -15.40 31.33
N MET A 628 6.79 -14.19 31.18
CA MET A 628 6.68 -13.09 32.14
C MET A 628 5.91 -11.92 31.53
N SER A 629 5.29 -11.10 32.37
CA SER A 629 4.71 -9.81 32.00
C SER A 629 5.56 -8.65 32.52
N THR A 630 5.58 -7.54 31.78
CA THR A 630 6.21 -6.30 32.25
C THR A 630 5.18 -5.38 32.91
N THR A 631 5.50 -4.90 34.10
CA THR A 631 4.78 -3.79 34.75
C THR A 631 5.50 -2.49 34.44
N TYR A 632 4.74 -1.45 34.11
CA TYR A 632 5.26 -0.13 33.77
C TYR A 632 4.92 0.91 34.84
N GLY A 633 5.79 1.89 34.99
CA GLY A 633 5.61 3.06 35.86
C GLY A 633 4.62 4.07 35.27
N THR A 634 4.53 5.25 35.90
CA THR A 634 3.68 6.34 35.38
C THR A 634 4.24 6.84 34.04
N PRO A 635 3.44 6.86 32.96
CA PRO A 635 3.92 7.34 31.66
C PRO A 635 4.35 8.81 31.70
N ALA A 636 5.49 9.12 31.09
CA ALA A 636 6.00 10.47 30.90
C ALA A 636 6.08 10.82 29.40
N PRO A 637 5.92 12.09 29.02
CA PRO A 637 6.10 12.52 27.64
C PRO A 637 7.57 12.40 27.21
N ILE A 638 7.80 11.90 26.00
CA ILE A 638 9.09 11.86 25.33
C ILE A 638 8.99 12.68 24.04
N ASN A 639 9.96 13.55 23.80
CA ASN A 639 9.98 14.43 22.64
C ASN A 639 11.37 14.42 22.03
N GLU A 640 11.46 14.05 20.77
CA GLU A 640 12.68 14.07 19.98
C GLU A 640 12.50 14.98 18.77
N SER A 641 13.57 15.58 18.27
CA SER A 641 13.49 16.47 17.11
C SER A 641 14.75 16.41 16.26
N MET A 642 14.58 16.56 14.95
CA MET A 642 15.68 16.65 14.00
C MET A 642 15.36 17.68 12.91
N SER A 643 16.40 18.18 12.26
CA SER A 643 16.24 19.05 11.10
C SER A 643 17.24 18.73 10.01
N TYR A 644 16.84 18.89 8.76
CA TYR A 644 17.70 18.66 7.61
C TYR A 644 17.40 19.62 6.46
N LYS A 645 18.40 19.80 5.60
CA LYS A 645 18.29 20.61 4.39
C LYS A 645 18.80 19.82 3.20
N THR A 646 18.08 19.89 2.09
CA THR A 646 18.40 19.13 0.89
C THR A 646 18.35 20.03 -0.34
N LEU A 647 19.38 19.94 -1.18
CA LEU A 647 19.40 20.54 -2.51
C LEU A 647 19.09 19.44 -3.54
N LEU A 648 18.05 19.67 -4.34
CA LEU A 648 17.53 18.77 -5.36
C LEU A 648 17.70 19.41 -6.75
N PRO A 649 18.90 19.31 -7.37
CA PRO A 649 19.11 19.77 -8.74
C PRO A 649 18.48 18.84 -9.77
N ASN A 650 18.13 19.39 -10.93
CA ASN A 650 17.72 18.64 -12.11
C ASN A 650 18.27 19.25 -13.40
N VAL A 651 18.54 18.39 -14.38
CA VAL A 651 18.81 18.78 -15.76
C VAL A 651 18.24 17.71 -16.70
N ASN A 652 17.43 18.16 -17.66
CA ASN A 652 16.77 17.32 -18.64
C ASN A 652 17.05 17.86 -20.04
N PHE A 653 17.35 16.97 -20.97
CA PHE A 653 17.57 17.24 -22.38
C PHE A 653 16.55 16.43 -23.18
N GLY A 654 15.85 17.08 -24.11
CA GLY A 654 14.99 16.45 -25.09
C GLY A 654 15.41 16.85 -26.50
N LEU A 655 15.94 15.91 -27.27
CA LEU A 655 16.39 16.13 -28.64
C LEU A 655 15.41 15.48 -29.61
N ASN A 656 14.76 16.30 -30.43
CA ASN A 656 13.92 15.83 -31.53
C ASN A 656 14.83 15.45 -32.71
N ILE A 657 15.28 14.20 -32.74
CA ILE A 657 16.10 13.67 -33.83
C ILE A 657 15.35 13.79 -35.16
N GLN A 658 14.04 13.54 -35.11
CA GLN A 658 13.06 13.83 -36.16
C GLN A 658 11.81 14.43 -35.50
N ASP A 659 10.83 14.86 -36.30
CA ASP A 659 9.58 15.42 -35.76
C ASP A 659 8.84 14.42 -34.84
N ASP A 660 8.98 13.13 -35.12
CA ASP A 660 8.34 12.00 -34.43
C ASP A 660 9.32 11.14 -33.61
N LEU A 661 10.63 11.40 -33.66
CA LEU A 661 11.65 10.64 -32.93
C LEU A 661 12.36 11.53 -31.91
N ILE A 662 12.16 11.26 -30.62
CA ILE A 662 12.69 12.05 -29.51
C ILE A 662 13.64 11.18 -28.69
N ALA A 663 14.84 11.70 -28.42
CA ALA A 663 15.76 11.14 -27.44
C ALA A 663 15.80 12.03 -26.20
N ARG A 664 15.77 11.43 -25.00
CA ARG A 664 15.83 12.16 -23.73
C ARG A 664 16.98 11.68 -22.86
N VAL A 665 17.55 12.63 -22.12
CA VAL A 665 18.53 12.38 -21.06
C VAL A 665 18.14 13.25 -19.88
N ALA A 666 17.98 12.66 -18.71
CA ALA A 666 17.71 13.41 -17.49
C ALA A 666 18.61 12.95 -16.36
N ALA A 667 19.12 13.91 -15.60
CA ALA A 667 19.88 13.67 -14.38
C ALA A 667 19.32 14.55 -13.26
N SER A 668 19.04 13.95 -12.11
CA SER A 668 18.43 14.67 -10.98
C SER A 668 18.74 14.00 -9.65
N ARG A 669 18.56 14.76 -8.57
CA ARG A 669 18.51 14.20 -7.21
C ARG A 669 17.10 14.26 -6.67
N SER A 670 16.66 13.17 -6.02
CA SER A 670 15.37 13.07 -5.33
C SER A 670 15.55 12.59 -3.89
N LEU A 671 14.49 12.72 -3.09
CA LEU A 671 14.46 12.27 -1.71
C LEU A 671 13.15 11.57 -1.37
N THR A 672 13.21 10.66 -0.40
CA THR A 672 12.05 10.04 0.27
C THR A 672 12.27 10.09 1.77
N ARG A 673 11.21 10.35 2.55
CA ARG A 673 11.29 10.49 4.01
C ARG A 673 11.22 9.10 4.70
N PRO A 674 11.83 8.93 5.88
CA PRO A 674 11.72 7.70 6.67
C PRO A 674 10.27 7.35 7.04
N GLN A 675 9.99 6.05 7.19
CA GLN A 675 8.70 5.58 7.70
C GLN A 675 8.45 6.04 9.13
N LEU A 676 7.20 6.40 9.43
CA LEU A 676 6.79 6.97 10.71
C LEU A 676 7.01 6.00 11.88
N ALA A 677 6.72 4.72 11.67
CA ALA A 677 6.95 3.67 12.67
C ALA A 677 8.42 3.55 13.08
N ASN A 678 9.35 3.83 12.16
CA ASN A 678 10.78 3.81 12.46
C ASN A 678 11.22 5.01 13.31
N MET A 679 10.39 6.04 13.45
CA MET A 679 10.72 7.26 14.19
C MET A 679 10.14 7.30 15.60
N SER A 680 9.26 6.36 15.96
CA SER A 680 8.63 6.33 17.28
C SER A 680 9.66 6.25 18.41
N PRO A 681 9.73 7.24 19.32
CA PRO A 681 10.75 7.27 20.36
C PRO A 681 10.42 6.30 21.51
N ALA A 682 9.21 5.72 21.54
CA ALA A 682 8.81 4.79 22.58
C ALA A 682 9.56 3.45 22.43
N THR A 683 10.13 2.95 23.54
CA THR A 683 10.67 1.59 23.58
C THR A 683 9.56 0.62 23.94
N ASN A 684 9.30 -0.35 23.06
CA ASN A 684 8.34 -1.41 23.26
C ASN A 684 9.05 -2.70 23.70
N VAL A 685 8.65 -3.27 24.84
CA VAL A 685 9.10 -4.60 25.24
C VAL A 685 8.37 -5.64 24.40
N VAL A 686 9.12 -6.47 23.67
CA VAL A 686 8.57 -7.39 22.66
C VAL A 686 8.46 -8.81 23.20
N THR A 687 9.47 -9.28 23.93
CA THR A 687 9.47 -10.64 24.47
C THR A 687 10.12 -10.65 25.83
N THR A 688 9.42 -11.30 26.77
CA THR A 688 9.81 -11.46 28.17
C THR A 688 9.69 -12.92 28.56
N ARG A 689 10.53 -13.75 27.95
CA ARG A 689 10.56 -15.20 28.21
C ARG A 689 11.87 -15.59 28.89
N PRO A 690 11.89 -16.65 29.72
CA PRO A 690 13.13 -17.12 30.33
C PRO A 690 14.24 -17.32 29.30
N GLY A 691 15.39 -16.66 29.51
CA GLY A 691 16.53 -16.70 28.60
C GLY A 691 16.39 -15.89 27.29
N THR A 692 15.27 -15.21 27.06
CA THR A 692 15.05 -14.35 25.88
C THR A 692 14.28 -13.08 26.25
N LEU A 693 15.03 -11.99 26.42
CA LEU A 693 14.49 -10.65 26.64
C LEU A 693 14.78 -9.78 25.41
N THR A 694 13.73 -9.29 24.75
CA THR A 694 13.85 -8.44 23.55
C THR A 694 12.94 -7.23 23.62
N ALA A 695 13.42 -6.12 23.07
CA ALA A 695 12.63 -4.90 22.91
C ALA A 695 12.91 -4.26 21.53
N SER A 696 12.11 -3.29 21.15
CA SER A 696 12.30 -2.47 19.95
C SER A 696 12.08 -1.01 20.26
N ALA A 697 12.84 -0.13 19.64
CA ALA A 697 12.62 1.32 19.70
C ALA A 697 12.86 1.93 18.32
N GLY A 698 12.18 3.03 18.01
CA GLY A 698 12.46 3.82 16.82
C GLY A 698 13.66 4.75 17.03
N ASN A 699 13.89 5.57 16.01
CA ASN A 699 14.97 6.54 15.93
C ASN A 699 14.44 7.80 15.24
N ALA A 700 14.21 8.87 16.00
CA ALA A 700 13.72 10.13 15.46
C ALA A 700 14.79 10.90 14.66
N GLU A 701 16.07 10.49 14.72
CA GLU A 701 17.19 11.14 14.00
C GLU A 701 17.44 10.54 12.60
N LEU A 702 16.52 9.69 12.10
CA LEU A 702 16.66 9.06 10.80
C LEU A 702 16.70 10.09 9.67
N LYS A 703 17.73 10.01 8.84
CA LYS A 703 17.88 10.84 7.64
C LYS A 703 16.99 10.31 6.51
N PRO A 704 16.52 11.18 5.60
CA PRO A 704 15.82 10.75 4.40
C PRO A 704 16.73 9.92 3.48
N PHE A 705 16.09 9.04 2.72
CA PHE A 705 16.71 8.38 1.58
C PHE A 705 17.01 9.45 0.52
N LEU A 706 18.20 9.39 -0.08
CA LEU A 706 18.60 10.28 -1.17
C LEU A 706 18.97 9.44 -2.38
N SER A 707 18.47 9.83 -3.55
CA SER A 707 18.74 9.13 -4.81
C SER A 707 19.34 10.07 -5.84
N ASP A 708 20.50 9.72 -6.37
CA ASP A 708 21.01 10.28 -7.61
C ASP A 708 20.49 9.46 -8.78
N ASN A 709 19.90 10.14 -9.78
CA ASN A 709 19.13 9.51 -10.83
C ASN A 709 19.70 9.85 -12.21
N LEU A 710 19.70 8.87 -13.10
CA LEU A 710 19.93 9.02 -14.54
C LEU A 710 18.80 8.30 -15.30
N ASP A 711 18.18 9.00 -16.24
CA ASP A 711 17.19 8.46 -17.17
C ASP A 711 17.65 8.70 -18.61
N LEU A 712 17.56 7.68 -19.46
CA LEU A 712 17.75 7.75 -20.90
C LEU A 712 16.49 7.21 -21.57
N SER A 713 15.96 7.90 -22.58
CA SER A 713 14.84 7.36 -23.37
C SER A 713 14.98 7.64 -24.86
N LEU A 714 14.40 6.76 -25.67
CA LEU A 714 14.18 6.95 -27.09
C LEU A 714 12.72 6.62 -27.41
N GLU A 715 12.02 7.58 -27.99
CA GLU A 715 10.57 7.58 -28.18
C GLU A 715 10.24 7.89 -29.65
N TRP A 716 9.52 6.99 -30.32
CA TRP A 716 9.10 7.14 -31.72
C TRP A 716 7.57 7.17 -31.85
N TYR A 717 7.03 8.32 -32.24
CA TYR A 717 5.61 8.65 -32.37
C TYR A 717 5.14 8.63 -33.83
N TYR A 718 5.13 7.45 -34.43
CA TYR A 718 4.89 7.30 -35.87
C TYR A 718 3.44 7.51 -36.32
N ASN A 719 2.47 7.59 -35.40
CA ASN A 719 1.09 7.94 -35.72
C ASN A 719 0.34 8.54 -34.52
N ASP A 720 -0.87 9.04 -34.78
CA ASP A 720 -1.84 9.38 -33.74
C ASP A 720 -2.16 8.11 -32.91
N SER A 721 -2.16 8.25 -31.59
CA SER A 721 -2.33 7.13 -30.64
C SER A 721 -1.35 5.96 -30.84
N SER A 722 -0.21 6.12 -31.53
CA SER A 722 0.75 5.03 -31.72
C SER A 722 2.19 5.48 -31.49
N TYR A 723 2.89 4.76 -30.63
CA TYR A 723 4.30 5.02 -30.34
C TYR A 723 5.04 3.75 -29.90
N VAL A 724 6.36 3.79 -30.01
CA VAL A 724 7.27 2.85 -29.34
C VAL A 724 8.23 3.66 -28.48
N SER A 725 8.51 3.21 -27.27
CA SER A 725 9.54 3.79 -26.43
C SER A 725 10.41 2.72 -25.78
N ILE A 726 11.70 3.00 -25.69
CA ILE A 726 12.65 2.27 -24.84
C ILE A 726 13.31 3.26 -23.89
N GLY A 727 13.42 2.87 -22.62
CA GLY A 727 14.04 3.67 -21.57
C GLY A 727 15.03 2.83 -20.77
N TYR A 728 16.05 3.48 -20.24
CA TYR A 728 16.95 2.96 -19.23
C TYR A 728 16.94 3.93 -18.05
N PHE A 729 16.83 3.40 -16.84
CA PHE A 729 16.96 4.20 -15.62
C PHE A 729 18.05 3.61 -14.74
N TRP A 730 18.71 4.49 -13.98
CA TRP A 730 19.69 4.14 -12.97
C TRP A 730 19.49 5.04 -11.76
N LYS A 731 19.46 4.45 -10.58
CA LYS A 731 19.23 5.12 -9.29
C LYS A 731 20.25 4.62 -8.28
N ASP A 732 21.04 5.52 -7.72
CA ASP A 732 21.96 5.25 -6.63
C ASP A 732 21.38 5.84 -5.34
N VAL A 733 20.91 4.95 -4.48
CA VAL A 733 20.13 5.30 -3.29
C VAL A 733 20.97 5.08 -2.04
N THR A 734 21.11 6.15 -1.28
CA THR A 734 21.85 6.18 -0.01
C THR A 734 20.92 6.33 1.19
N ASN A 735 21.46 6.05 2.38
CA ASN A 735 20.76 6.11 3.66
C ASN A 735 19.62 5.10 3.82
N PHE A 736 19.73 3.92 3.20
CA PHE A 736 18.78 2.85 3.48
C PHE A 736 18.76 2.54 4.98
N ILE A 737 17.54 2.37 5.49
CA ILE A 737 17.28 2.12 6.90
C ILE A 737 17.36 0.62 7.13
N THR A 738 18.30 0.21 7.96
CA THR A 738 18.43 -1.17 8.45
C THR A 738 18.24 -1.22 9.95
N THR A 739 18.14 -2.44 10.44
CA THR A 739 17.90 -2.69 11.85
C THR A 739 19.16 -3.25 12.50
N VAL A 740 19.57 -2.64 13.62
CA VAL A 740 20.69 -3.11 14.45
C VAL A 740 20.20 -3.49 15.84
N THR A 741 20.87 -4.44 16.48
CA THR A 741 20.55 -4.88 17.84
C THR A 741 21.63 -4.46 18.82
N LYS A 742 21.24 -3.94 19.99
CA LYS A 742 22.14 -3.60 21.10
C LYS A 742 21.62 -4.21 22.40
N LYS A 743 22.53 -4.56 23.31
CA LYS A 743 22.16 -4.93 24.67
C LYS A 743 21.86 -3.67 25.48
N GLN A 744 20.72 -3.63 26.16
CA GLN A 744 20.31 -2.50 27.00
C GLN A 744 19.70 -3.01 28.31
N THR A 745 19.99 -2.29 29.39
CA THR A 745 19.35 -2.46 30.70
C THR A 745 18.37 -1.31 30.93
N PHE A 746 17.26 -1.56 31.62
CA PHE A 746 16.30 -0.51 31.99
C PHE A 746 16.49 -0.06 33.43
N THR A 747 16.29 1.23 33.67
CA THR A 747 16.28 1.84 35.01
C THR A 747 14.85 2.05 35.45
N THR A 748 14.51 1.56 36.63
CA THR A 748 13.20 1.71 37.28
C THR A 748 13.04 3.13 37.84
N SER A 749 11.82 3.49 38.22
CA SER A 749 11.49 4.81 38.78
C SER A 749 12.22 5.15 40.09
N ASP A 750 12.67 4.14 40.84
CA ASP A 750 13.46 4.31 42.07
C ASP A 750 14.98 4.43 41.83
N GLY A 751 15.42 4.36 40.57
CA GLY A 751 16.81 4.49 40.15
C GLY A 751 17.62 3.20 40.18
N SER A 752 17.00 2.05 40.52
CA SER A 752 17.63 0.74 40.40
C SER A 752 17.56 0.20 38.96
N LEU A 753 18.26 -0.91 38.68
CA LEU A 753 18.16 -1.60 37.39
C LEU A 753 17.08 -2.68 37.47
N LEU A 754 16.29 -2.82 36.40
CA LEU A 754 15.31 -3.88 36.27
C LEU A 754 15.99 -5.25 36.40
N THR A 755 15.39 -6.16 37.17
CA THR A 755 15.88 -7.52 37.40
C THR A 755 15.09 -8.57 36.62
N ASP A 756 15.72 -9.72 36.37
CA ASP A 756 15.12 -10.89 35.71
C ASP A 756 14.84 -11.99 36.75
N PRO A 757 13.57 -12.22 37.13
CA PRO A 757 13.20 -13.19 38.17
C PRO A 757 13.48 -14.65 37.78
N THR A 758 13.76 -14.94 36.51
CA THR A 758 14.10 -16.30 36.06
C THR A 758 15.53 -16.70 36.41
N THR A 759 16.33 -15.74 36.90
CA THR A 759 17.75 -15.93 37.24
C THR A 759 18.00 -16.04 38.74
N GLY A 760 16.98 -15.78 39.56
CA GLY A 760 17.03 -15.79 41.03
C GLY A 760 16.98 -17.18 41.66
N THR A 761 16.75 -17.21 42.98
CA THR A 761 16.69 -18.45 43.76
C THR A 761 15.30 -19.08 43.82
N ASP A 762 14.26 -18.28 43.62
CA ASP A 762 12.86 -18.68 43.46
C ASP A 762 12.46 -18.48 41.99
N PRO A 763 12.37 -19.55 41.19
CA PRO A 763 12.03 -19.44 39.77
C PRO A 763 10.55 -19.09 39.51
N ASN A 764 9.75 -18.81 40.55
CA ASN A 764 8.34 -18.47 40.44
C ASN A 764 7.98 -17.07 40.96
N ALA A 765 8.92 -16.32 41.53
CA ALA A 765 8.67 -14.97 42.03
C ALA A 765 9.94 -14.11 42.06
N PRO A 766 9.84 -12.78 41.86
CA PRO A 766 10.99 -11.87 42.01
C PRO A 766 11.61 -11.93 43.41
N ASP A 767 12.94 -12.06 43.49
CA ASP A 767 13.69 -12.17 44.74
C ASP A 767 15.04 -11.41 44.74
N ALA A 768 15.72 -11.38 45.89
CA ALA A 768 16.95 -10.60 46.07
C ALA A 768 18.18 -11.17 45.33
N GLY A 769 18.10 -12.40 44.82
CA GLY A 769 19.10 -13.09 44.01
C GLY A 769 18.92 -12.88 42.50
N ASP A 770 17.86 -12.20 42.06
CA ASP A 770 17.62 -11.91 40.65
C ASP A 770 18.78 -11.11 40.04
N GLY A 771 19.24 -11.56 38.87
CA GLY A 771 20.22 -10.85 38.04
C GLY A 771 19.60 -9.65 37.32
N ILE A 772 20.46 -8.82 36.73
CA ILE A 772 20.02 -7.66 35.93
C ILE A 772 19.38 -8.16 34.62
N ALA A 773 18.19 -7.65 34.31
CA ALA A 773 17.52 -7.91 33.04
C ALA A 773 18.21 -7.16 31.89
N GLU A 774 18.84 -7.90 30.99
CA GLU A 774 19.49 -7.36 29.79
C GLU A 774 18.66 -7.67 28.53
N PHE A 775 18.06 -6.63 27.96
CA PHE A 775 17.25 -6.74 26.75
C PHE A 775 18.12 -6.63 25.50
N THR A 776 17.84 -7.45 24.51
CA THR A 776 18.31 -7.23 23.14
C THR A 776 17.34 -6.27 22.47
N VAL A 777 17.76 -5.01 22.33
CA VAL A 777 16.92 -3.93 21.77
C VAL A 777 17.27 -3.67 20.32
N THR A 778 16.22 -3.58 19.52
CA THR A 778 16.27 -3.48 18.06
C THR A 778 15.98 -2.04 17.63
N TYR A 779 16.86 -1.42 16.84
CA TYR A 779 16.76 -0.01 16.41
C TYR A 779 16.94 0.16 14.91
N PRO A 780 16.17 1.06 14.27
CA PRO A 780 16.43 1.49 12.90
C PRO A 780 17.61 2.47 12.83
N THR A 781 18.44 2.33 11.80
CA THR A 781 19.59 3.21 11.55
C THR A 781 19.84 3.37 10.05
N ASN A 782 20.30 4.54 9.61
CA ASN A 782 20.76 4.74 8.23
C ASN A 782 22.16 4.11 8.08
N GLY A 783 22.38 3.30 7.05
CA GLY A 783 23.73 2.74 6.86
C GLY A 783 24.00 2.06 5.52
N GLU A 784 22.98 1.59 4.82
CA GLU A 784 23.17 0.88 3.55
C GLU A 784 22.97 1.79 2.34
N GLU A 785 23.58 1.38 1.24
CA GLU A 785 23.44 1.97 -0.09
C GLU A 785 23.13 0.85 -1.09
N ALA A 786 22.36 1.17 -2.13
CA ALA A 786 22.10 0.22 -3.20
C ALA A 786 21.82 0.96 -4.51
N ILE A 787 22.25 0.33 -5.59
CA ILE A 787 21.92 0.74 -6.95
C ILE A 787 20.70 -0.07 -7.40
N VAL A 788 19.77 0.62 -8.05
CA VAL A 788 18.62 0.04 -8.75
C VAL A 788 18.60 0.58 -10.17
N ASP A 789 18.65 -0.31 -11.15
CA ASP A 789 18.60 0.05 -12.57
C ASP A 789 17.68 -0.87 -13.36
N GLY A 790 17.38 -0.48 -14.60
CA GLY A 790 16.45 -1.27 -15.39
C GLY A 790 16.13 -0.70 -16.76
N LEU A 791 15.44 -1.53 -17.53
CA LEU A 791 14.96 -1.23 -18.88
C LEU A 791 13.43 -1.15 -18.89
N GLU A 792 12.89 -0.12 -19.52
CA GLU A 792 11.45 0.07 -19.75
C GLU A 792 11.17 0.03 -21.25
N MET A 793 10.16 -0.75 -21.66
CA MET A 793 9.72 -0.83 -23.06
C MET A 793 8.21 -0.64 -23.14
N ALA A 794 7.75 0.18 -24.09
CA ALA A 794 6.34 0.34 -24.38
C ALA A 794 6.08 0.37 -25.89
N LEU A 795 4.99 -0.26 -26.30
CA LEU A 795 4.39 -0.18 -27.62
C LEU A 795 2.91 0.13 -27.45
N GLN A 796 2.46 1.20 -28.07
CA GLN A 796 1.05 1.48 -28.28
C GLN A 796 0.82 1.52 -29.77
N HIS A 797 -0.18 0.78 -30.27
CA HIS A 797 -0.44 0.72 -31.70
C HIS A 797 -1.94 0.65 -31.99
N THR A 798 -2.41 1.52 -32.88
CA THR A 798 -3.76 1.47 -33.45
C THR A 798 -3.70 0.97 -34.90
N PHE A 799 -4.54 -0.01 -35.23
CA PHE A 799 -4.56 -0.62 -36.57
C PHE A 799 -5.44 0.19 -37.53
N GLY A 800 -5.01 1.41 -37.87
CA GLY A 800 -5.74 2.34 -38.75
C GLY A 800 -7.19 2.53 -38.30
N GLU A 801 -8.14 2.48 -39.22
CA GLU A 801 -9.59 2.64 -38.93
C GLU A 801 -10.32 1.31 -38.63
N SER A 802 -9.58 0.24 -38.32
CA SER A 802 -10.17 -1.06 -38.01
C SER A 802 -10.96 -1.06 -36.70
N GLY A 803 -10.62 -0.15 -35.78
CA GLY A 803 -11.09 -0.12 -34.40
C GLY A 803 -10.19 -0.88 -33.43
N PHE A 804 -9.35 -1.81 -33.91
CA PHE A 804 -8.44 -2.57 -33.06
C PHE A 804 -7.20 -1.76 -32.67
N GLY A 805 -6.68 -2.04 -31.49
CA GLY A 805 -5.37 -1.60 -31.04
C GLY A 805 -4.79 -2.49 -29.95
N VAL A 806 -3.51 -2.29 -29.68
CA VAL A 806 -2.77 -3.03 -28.67
C VAL A 806 -1.87 -2.08 -27.88
N ILE A 807 -1.73 -2.36 -26.59
CA ILE A 807 -0.76 -1.74 -25.68
C ILE A 807 0.07 -2.87 -25.11
N VAL A 808 1.38 -2.80 -25.25
CA VAL A 808 2.33 -3.73 -24.65
C VAL A 808 3.31 -2.90 -23.85
N ASN A 809 3.53 -3.27 -22.59
CA ASN A 809 4.58 -2.67 -21.80
C ASN A 809 5.33 -3.74 -21.02
N GLY A 810 6.60 -3.48 -20.73
CA GLY A 810 7.46 -4.38 -19.97
C GLY A 810 8.55 -3.60 -19.26
N THR A 811 8.93 -4.08 -18.08
CA THR A 811 9.94 -3.49 -17.21
C THR A 811 10.83 -4.61 -16.71
N MET A 812 12.14 -4.45 -16.87
CA MET A 812 13.14 -5.30 -16.25
C MET A 812 13.89 -4.48 -15.22
N VAL A 813 13.98 -4.94 -13.98
CA VAL A 813 14.57 -4.17 -12.86
C VAL A 813 15.51 -5.05 -12.07
N ASP A 814 16.71 -4.55 -11.80
CA ASP A 814 17.72 -5.24 -10.99
C ASP A 814 18.24 -4.35 -9.86
N SER A 815 18.88 -4.98 -8.87
CA SER A 815 19.57 -4.29 -7.79
C SER A 815 20.84 -5.04 -7.37
N ASP A 816 21.88 -4.29 -7.01
CA ASP A 816 23.14 -4.83 -6.50
C ASP A 816 23.07 -5.36 -5.04
N ALA A 817 21.92 -5.20 -4.38
CA ALA A 817 21.64 -5.72 -3.05
C ALA A 817 20.48 -6.75 -3.04
N PRO A 818 20.62 -7.91 -3.73
CA PRO A 818 19.57 -8.93 -3.78
C PRO A 818 19.52 -9.76 -2.48
N LEU A 819 18.38 -10.42 -2.24
CA LEU A 819 18.28 -11.45 -1.21
C LEU A 819 19.18 -12.64 -1.54
N LYS A 820 19.97 -13.08 -0.57
CA LYS A 820 20.76 -14.31 -0.60
C LYS A 820 20.05 -15.35 0.27
N SER A 821 19.20 -16.19 -0.33
CA SER A 821 18.34 -17.12 0.43
C SER A 821 19.06 -17.98 1.48
N GLY A 822 20.30 -18.42 1.20
CA GLY A 822 21.10 -19.22 2.13
C GLY A 822 21.75 -18.45 3.28
N ASP A 823 21.75 -17.11 3.24
CA ASP A 823 22.32 -16.25 4.27
C ASP A 823 21.23 -15.72 5.20
N ILE A 824 21.06 -16.40 6.33
CA ILE A 824 20.12 -15.96 7.38
C ILE A 824 20.62 -14.74 8.18
N THR A 825 21.89 -14.36 8.00
CA THR A 825 22.49 -13.21 8.68
C THR A 825 22.29 -11.91 7.92
N GLN A 826 21.92 -11.98 6.63
CA GLN A 826 21.62 -10.81 5.80
C GLN A 826 20.53 -9.95 6.45
N LYS A 827 20.84 -8.67 6.70
CA LYS A 827 19.91 -7.69 7.29
C LYS A 827 19.36 -6.68 6.29
N PHE A 828 19.88 -6.67 5.07
CA PHE A 828 19.50 -5.73 4.04
C PHE A 828 19.40 -6.41 2.67
N ALA A 829 18.29 -6.14 2.00
CA ALA A 829 18.07 -6.36 0.58
C ALA A 829 17.02 -5.34 0.13
N VAL A 830 17.09 -4.87 -1.11
CA VAL A 830 16.06 -3.97 -1.64
C VAL A 830 14.79 -4.77 -1.89
N THR A 831 13.68 -4.32 -1.31
CA THR A 831 12.36 -4.94 -1.46
C THR A 831 11.61 -4.39 -2.68
N GLY A 832 10.65 -5.13 -3.20
CA GLY A 832 9.78 -4.71 -4.30
C GLY A 832 10.35 -4.85 -5.71
N ILE A 833 11.66 -5.14 -5.85
CA ILE A 833 12.35 -5.37 -7.12
C ILE A 833 11.78 -6.62 -7.82
N SER A 834 11.23 -6.43 -9.02
CA SER A 834 10.76 -7.49 -9.91
C SER A 834 10.58 -6.97 -11.33
N ASP A 835 10.72 -7.88 -12.28
CA ASP A 835 10.25 -7.69 -13.65
C ASP A 835 8.71 -7.65 -13.70
N SER A 836 8.16 -6.88 -14.65
CA SER A 836 6.72 -6.79 -14.88
C SER A 836 6.39 -6.62 -16.36
N ALA A 837 5.22 -7.08 -16.77
CA ALA A 837 4.74 -6.94 -18.14
C ALA A 837 3.22 -6.82 -18.18
N ASN A 838 2.71 -5.99 -19.10
CA ASN A 838 1.29 -5.84 -19.31
C ASN A 838 0.96 -5.85 -20.81
N LEU A 839 -0.09 -6.58 -21.17
CA LEU A 839 -0.60 -6.71 -22.54
C LEU A 839 -2.08 -6.37 -22.55
N VAL A 840 -2.46 -5.33 -23.31
CA VAL A 840 -3.85 -4.89 -23.46
C VAL A 840 -4.23 -4.95 -24.93
N GLY A 841 -5.22 -5.77 -25.26
CA GLY A 841 -5.91 -5.70 -26.55
C GLY A 841 -7.19 -4.88 -26.41
N PHE A 842 -7.46 -3.97 -27.35
CA PHE A 842 -8.70 -3.21 -27.34
C PHE A 842 -9.34 -3.10 -28.73
N PHE A 843 -10.65 -2.89 -28.74
CA PHE A 843 -11.46 -2.63 -29.92
C PHE A 843 -12.42 -1.48 -29.63
N GLU A 844 -12.43 -0.47 -30.50
CA GLU A 844 -13.36 0.65 -30.45
C GLU A 844 -13.84 0.98 -31.87
N LYS A 845 -15.12 0.72 -32.16
CA LYS A 845 -15.72 1.10 -33.44
C LYS A 845 -17.24 1.18 -33.35
N GLY A 846 -17.79 2.31 -33.81
CA GLY A 846 -19.23 2.55 -33.75
C GLY A 846 -19.70 2.46 -32.30
N PRO A 847 -20.76 1.68 -31.99
CA PRO A 847 -21.28 1.60 -30.63
C PRO A 847 -20.46 0.68 -29.70
N TYR A 848 -19.43 -0.02 -30.20
CA TYR A 848 -18.73 -1.04 -29.44
C TYR A 848 -17.39 -0.53 -28.90
N GLN A 849 -17.15 -0.76 -27.61
CA GLN A 849 -15.83 -0.66 -26.96
C GLN A 849 -15.57 -1.96 -26.18
N LEU A 850 -14.38 -2.52 -26.32
CA LEU A 850 -13.95 -3.72 -25.61
C LEU A 850 -12.46 -3.63 -25.30
N ARG A 851 -12.06 -4.13 -24.14
CA ARG A 851 -10.69 -4.23 -23.66
C ARG A 851 -10.49 -5.56 -22.94
N ILE A 852 -9.36 -6.20 -23.21
CA ILE A 852 -8.86 -7.37 -22.47
C ILE A 852 -7.42 -7.08 -22.08
N ALA A 853 -7.09 -7.22 -20.80
CA ALA A 853 -5.77 -6.97 -20.24
C ALA A 853 -5.22 -8.23 -19.57
N TYR A 854 -3.94 -8.50 -19.78
CA TYR A 854 -3.15 -9.45 -19.02
C TYR A 854 -2.03 -8.69 -18.31
N ASN A 855 -2.00 -8.78 -16.99
CA ASN A 855 -1.02 -8.11 -16.14
C ASN A 855 -0.20 -9.18 -15.43
N TRP A 856 1.13 -9.13 -15.56
CA TRP A 856 2.05 -10.10 -14.96
C TRP A 856 3.14 -9.41 -14.16
N ARG A 857 3.49 -9.99 -13.01
CA ARG A 857 4.61 -9.58 -12.17
C ARG A 857 5.40 -10.83 -11.78
N ASP A 858 6.72 -10.76 -11.93
CA ASP A 858 7.60 -11.83 -11.46
C ASP A 858 7.63 -11.89 -9.93
N GLN A 859 8.30 -12.91 -9.40
CA GLN A 859 8.60 -13.01 -7.98
C GLN A 859 9.32 -11.74 -7.47
N PHE A 860 8.95 -11.28 -6.28
CA PHE A 860 9.68 -10.24 -5.56
C PHE A 860 9.79 -10.52 -4.07
N LEU A 861 10.82 -9.94 -3.46
CA LEU A 861 10.95 -9.81 -2.01
C LEU A 861 9.99 -8.73 -1.51
N GLN A 862 8.99 -9.13 -0.72
CA GLN A 862 8.03 -8.21 -0.10
C GLN A 862 8.57 -7.64 1.23
N SER A 863 9.18 -8.49 2.06
CA SER A 863 9.64 -8.09 3.39
C SER A 863 10.86 -8.87 3.84
N MET A 864 11.75 -8.22 4.59
CA MET A 864 12.87 -8.85 5.30
C MET A 864 12.49 -9.45 6.66
N THR A 865 11.22 -9.31 7.06
CA THR A 865 10.69 -9.81 8.34
C THR A 865 9.35 -10.52 8.14
N GLN A 866 9.01 -11.39 9.09
CA GLN A 866 7.74 -12.10 9.19
C GLN A 866 7.06 -11.79 10.53
N ILE A 867 5.75 -12.04 10.64
CA ILE A 867 4.98 -11.72 11.85
C ILE A 867 5.50 -12.52 13.06
N ASN A 868 5.65 -13.84 12.92
CA ASN A 868 6.10 -14.74 13.98
C ASN A 868 7.33 -15.57 13.58
N GLY A 869 8.24 -15.00 12.79
CA GLY A 869 9.45 -15.65 12.30
C GLY A 869 10.58 -14.66 11.98
N ALA A 870 11.80 -15.18 11.83
CA ALA A 870 12.99 -14.39 11.51
C ALA A 870 13.34 -14.40 10.00
N GLY A 871 12.51 -15.06 9.19
CA GLY A 871 12.69 -15.17 7.75
C GLY A 871 12.18 -13.96 6.97
N VAL A 872 12.12 -14.14 5.66
CA VAL A 872 11.67 -13.15 4.68
C VAL A 872 10.32 -13.52 4.08
N ILE A 873 9.63 -12.60 3.45
CA ILE A 873 8.41 -12.88 2.68
C ILE A 873 8.70 -12.60 1.22
N GLN A 874 8.54 -13.61 0.38
CA GLN A 874 8.60 -13.51 -1.07
C GLN A 874 7.21 -13.78 -1.64
N VAL A 875 6.78 -12.98 -2.61
CA VAL A 875 5.57 -13.22 -3.38
C VAL A 875 5.97 -13.98 -4.63
N ALA A 876 5.28 -15.07 -4.96
CA ALA A 876 5.53 -15.82 -6.18
C ALA A 876 5.10 -15.00 -7.41
N ALA A 877 5.64 -15.34 -8.59
CA ALA A 877 5.16 -14.77 -9.84
C ALA A 877 3.66 -15.09 -10.03
N TYR A 878 2.90 -14.11 -10.52
CA TYR A 878 1.47 -14.27 -10.77
C TYR A 878 1.04 -13.44 -11.99
N GLY A 879 -0.08 -13.81 -12.60
CA GLY A 879 -0.65 -13.07 -13.73
C GLY A 879 -2.16 -13.06 -13.73
N GLN A 880 -2.76 -11.91 -14.00
CA GLN A 880 -4.20 -11.69 -13.93
C GLN A 880 -4.76 -11.28 -15.29
N TRP A 881 -5.91 -11.84 -15.65
CA TRP A 881 -6.70 -11.43 -16.81
C TRP A 881 -7.90 -10.59 -16.38
N ASP A 882 -8.04 -9.41 -16.98
CA ASP A 882 -9.14 -8.48 -16.75
C ASP A 882 -9.81 -8.11 -18.08
N MET A 883 -11.10 -7.78 -18.04
CA MET A 883 -11.88 -7.42 -19.21
C MET A 883 -12.86 -6.29 -18.89
N SER A 884 -12.99 -5.33 -19.80
CA SER A 884 -14.01 -4.29 -19.71
C SER A 884 -14.56 -3.97 -21.09
N GLY A 885 -15.80 -3.51 -21.17
CA GLY A 885 -16.43 -3.15 -22.42
C GLY A 885 -17.69 -2.33 -22.25
N SER A 886 -18.10 -1.68 -23.32
CA SER A 886 -19.37 -0.97 -23.37
C SER A 886 -20.02 -1.03 -24.75
N TYR A 887 -21.34 -0.97 -24.75
CA TYR A 887 -22.17 -0.89 -25.94
C TYR A 887 -23.06 0.37 -25.89
N ALA A 888 -22.83 1.33 -26.76
CA ALA A 888 -23.66 2.53 -26.90
C ALA A 888 -24.99 2.17 -27.56
N ILE A 889 -26.08 2.32 -26.81
CA ILE A 889 -27.45 2.17 -27.34
C ILE A 889 -27.77 3.38 -28.24
N ASN A 890 -27.33 4.56 -27.80
CA ASN A 890 -27.37 5.83 -28.52
C ASN A 890 -26.29 6.76 -27.94
N ASP A 891 -26.24 8.01 -28.39
CA ASP A 891 -25.22 8.98 -27.97
C ASP A 891 -25.26 9.34 -26.47
N ASN A 892 -26.38 9.06 -25.79
CA ASN A 892 -26.60 9.41 -24.40
C ASN A 892 -26.56 8.20 -23.45
N VAL A 893 -26.75 6.97 -23.93
CA VAL A 893 -26.91 5.79 -23.06
C VAL A 893 -26.10 4.61 -23.57
N SER A 894 -25.36 3.97 -22.66
CA SER A 894 -24.55 2.78 -22.94
C SER A 894 -24.74 1.70 -21.88
N VAL A 895 -24.57 0.44 -22.27
CA VAL A 895 -24.42 -0.71 -21.37
C VAL A 895 -22.95 -0.90 -21.07
N LEU A 896 -22.58 -1.14 -19.81
CA LEU A 896 -21.22 -1.39 -19.34
C LEU A 896 -21.10 -2.83 -18.85
N PHE A 897 -19.97 -3.48 -19.15
CA PHE A 897 -19.60 -4.77 -18.60
C PHE A 897 -18.14 -4.75 -18.16
N GLU A 898 -17.84 -5.29 -16.98
CA GLU A 898 -16.48 -5.42 -16.50
C GLU A 898 -16.31 -6.75 -15.76
N ALA A 899 -15.12 -7.34 -15.83
CA ALA A 899 -14.76 -8.52 -15.10
C ALA A 899 -13.28 -8.46 -14.69
N THR A 900 -13.01 -8.63 -13.41
CA THR A 900 -11.65 -8.65 -12.85
C THR A 900 -11.29 -10.06 -12.40
N ASN A 901 -10.02 -10.41 -12.55
CA ASN A 901 -9.48 -11.73 -12.23
C ASN A 901 -10.26 -12.90 -12.87
N LEU A 902 -10.40 -12.85 -14.20
CA LEU A 902 -11.21 -13.82 -14.97
C LEU A 902 -10.84 -15.28 -14.69
N THR A 903 -9.55 -15.56 -14.47
CA THR A 903 -8.99 -16.89 -14.21
C THR A 903 -8.98 -17.30 -12.75
N GLU A 904 -9.45 -16.43 -11.84
CA GLU A 904 -9.44 -16.68 -10.39
C GLU A 904 -8.01 -16.99 -9.89
N GLU A 905 -7.02 -16.24 -10.36
CA GLU A 905 -5.62 -16.38 -9.95
C GLU A 905 -5.48 -16.05 -8.45
N ALA A 906 -4.80 -16.93 -7.72
CA ALA A 906 -4.50 -16.75 -6.30
C ALA A 906 -3.10 -16.18 -6.12
N VAL A 907 -2.93 -15.30 -5.15
CA VAL A 907 -1.60 -14.78 -4.78
C VAL A 907 -0.97 -15.73 -3.77
N THR A 908 0.25 -16.21 -4.04
CA THR A 908 0.97 -17.11 -3.14
C THR A 908 2.28 -16.50 -2.66
N LYS A 909 2.63 -16.81 -1.41
CA LYS A 909 3.79 -16.28 -0.70
C LYS A 909 4.57 -17.41 -0.05
N TYR A 910 5.88 -17.24 0.00
CA TYR A 910 6.79 -18.19 0.63
C TYR A 910 7.97 -17.49 1.34
N GLY A 911 8.71 -18.26 2.13
CA GLY A 911 9.85 -17.83 2.91
C GLY A 911 11.13 -17.67 2.08
N ARG A 912 12.27 -18.09 2.62
CA ARG A 912 13.57 -18.06 1.91
C ARG A 912 13.62 -19.06 0.76
N TYR A 913 12.98 -20.21 0.95
CA TYR A 913 12.88 -21.29 -0.03
C TYR A 913 11.43 -21.49 -0.46
N LYS A 914 11.20 -21.95 -1.70
CA LYS A 914 9.85 -22.06 -2.29
C LYS A 914 8.89 -22.98 -1.53
N ASN A 915 9.43 -24.00 -0.85
CA ASN A 915 8.65 -24.92 -0.01
C ASN A 915 8.36 -24.39 1.40
N GLN A 916 8.87 -23.21 1.75
CA GLN A 916 8.52 -22.52 2.99
C GLN A 916 7.22 -21.74 2.80
N PHE A 917 6.09 -22.42 2.69
CA PHE A 917 4.79 -21.78 2.51
C PHE A 917 4.54 -20.68 3.56
N ILE A 918 4.11 -19.50 3.13
CA ILE A 918 3.72 -18.38 4.01
C ILE A 918 2.24 -18.08 3.84
N GLY A 919 1.73 -18.02 2.60
CA GLY A 919 0.33 -17.72 2.41
C GLY A 919 -0.17 -18.00 1.01
N ALA A 920 -1.46 -18.25 0.90
CA ALA A 920 -2.21 -18.26 -0.33
C ALA A 920 -3.52 -17.50 -0.10
N GLU A 921 -3.83 -16.55 -0.97
CA GLU A 921 -5.05 -15.76 -0.93
C GLU A 921 -5.78 -15.87 -2.27
N ASP A 922 -7.02 -16.33 -2.22
CA ASP A 922 -7.96 -16.38 -3.33
C ASP A 922 -9.09 -15.37 -3.08
N ALA A 923 -9.03 -14.26 -3.83
CA ALA A 923 -10.05 -13.21 -3.81
C ALA A 923 -11.18 -13.44 -4.82
N GLY A 924 -11.09 -14.48 -5.65
CA GLY A 924 -12.08 -14.82 -6.65
C GLY A 924 -12.14 -13.87 -7.85
N ARG A 925 -13.12 -14.13 -8.72
CA ARG A 925 -13.49 -13.31 -9.87
C ARG A 925 -14.61 -12.36 -9.47
N ARG A 926 -14.60 -11.14 -9.99
CA ARG A 926 -15.73 -10.21 -9.88
C ARG A 926 -16.23 -9.79 -11.25
N VAL A 927 -17.54 -9.65 -11.39
CA VAL A 927 -18.19 -9.27 -12.64
C VAL A 927 -19.18 -8.16 -12.36
N SER A 928 -19.14 -7.07 -13.11
CA SER A 928 -20.13 -6.01 -13.05
C SER A 928 -20.84 -5.80 -14.38
N LEU A 929 -22.13 -5.48 -14.31
CA LEU A 929 -22.98 -5.12 -15.44
C LEU A 929 -23.78 -3.88 -15.07
N GLY A 930 -23.87 -2.91 -15.97
CA GLY A 930 -24.55 -1.66 -15.67
C GLY A 930 -24.95 -0.82 -16.86
N LEU A 931 -25.50 0.35 -16.57
CA LEU A 931 -25.85 1.38 -17.53
C LEU A 931 -25.10 2.66 -17.20
N ASN A 932 -24.68 3.38 -18.24
CA ASN A 932 -24.11 4.71 -18.12
C ASN A 932 -24.88 5.68 -19.02
N ALA A 933 -25.19 6.86 -18.50
CA ALA A 933 -25.90 7.91 -19.21
C ALA A 933 -25.15 9.24 -19.17
N LYS A 934 -25.20 10.01 -20.27
CA LYS A 934 -24.62 11.35 -20.39
C LYS A 934 -25.51 12.33 -21.17
N PHE A 935 -25.53 13.60 -20.75
CA PHE A 935 -26.34 14.69 -21.31
C PHE A 935 -25.58 16.01 -21.38
#